data_AF-X7ZE97-F1
#
_entry.id   AF-X7ZE97-F1
#
_cell.length_a   1.000
_cell.length_b   1.000
_cell.length_c   1.000
_cell.angle_alpha   90.00
_cell.angle_beta   90.00
_cell.angle_gamma   90.00
#
_symmetry.space_group_name_H-M   'P 1'
#
loop_
_entity.id
_entity.type
_entity.pdbx_description
1 polymer ?
#
loop_
_entity_poly.entity_id
_entity_poly.type
_entity_poly.pdbx_seq_one_letter_code
_entity_poly.pdbx_strand_id
1 'polypeptide(L)'
;MPNPNALDSDPRLPALLRWRQQLISSGAVSPHTFKEAHVRMVLRSGRRDVDEIRAMLPGSVAEYAEDMARVLDELTAETTGPARTADTGRVATRESVPEADSALYREGTPDSFAPFIFRKQTAEPHEIVVRPVADPASGQQALEITWPPYQSGKAESDSCTVYRVVSSEENEPYSPDRAQLVAVTTTTSAHDSRPPISAVRRFQVWVNTGASRAEALAAQPVLHAAGARPSPVDNVVLTQDSGRVIGQWTVFPRVSAVHLYRIPAEESAADEMPYQILADSDNLDGFVDTDAEPGRRYIYRARCKVSVDGVERLSDPVQAEVQVSAMPAPVDDLSLSPHDDGAVLDLSWTSPPAGRVLIFRTQDLPEAAESAQLPESALELAGLRPASRLNYPISERRDSDGRLRSVIAGVPWPSEWSRAYFTPVTVLDGRARLGKSISTVRTGSITDVQLTEYCSKQVLTFAWPAGAAAVSIYLAPKDYDPQLGLSGRHYEVSFEDYHKFGGHQFPKNELPPGGCSLHLAPVAFSAGRRIQGAITSLQYVGLLRLWYSVKISRDPAGNPLTAALLIRAETDDVIGSPPFVLVNNAQRIPLSITDGEPLDVAPLNDQGEVAARPAKQFKWPVLRSDGTSQVFVGDVRGRQGWVRLFADVGDPKRLQRLALLDPPVDALRLTRTSS
;
A
#
# COMPACT_ATOMS: atom_id res chain seq x y z
N MET A 1 36.45 -5.23 24.58
CA MET A 1 35.85 -4.29 23.61
C MET A 1 36.89 -3.21 23.33
N PRO A 2 37.43 -3.10 22.11
CA PRO A 2 38.40 -2.06 21.79
C PRO A 2 37.72 -0.67 21.76
N ASN A 3 38.44 0.33 22.27
CA ASN A 3 37.97 1.70 22.51
C ASN A 3 37.54 2.39 21.18
N PRO A 4 36.28 2.85 21.01
CA PRO A 4 35.81 3.47 19.77
C PRO A 4 36.59 4.76 19.41
N ASN A 5 37.15 5.46 20.40
CA ASN A 5 37.95 6.68 20.20
C ASN A 5 39.37 6.43 19.65
N ALA A 6 39.84 5.17 19.61
CA ALA A 6 41.18 4.84 19.12
C ALA A 6 41.27 4.79 17.57
N LEU A 7 40.13 4.72 16.86
CA LEU A 7 40.08 4.64 15.39
C LEU A 7 40.19 6.00 14.71
N ASP A 8 39.63 7.06 15.29
CA ASP A 8 39.77 8.42 14.75
C ASP A 8 41.19 8.99 14.98
N SER A 9 41.99 8.32 15.81
CA SER A 9 43.42 8.61 16.04
C SER A 9 44.35 7.62 15.32
N ASP A 10 43.84 6.72 14.46
CA ASP A 10 44.69 5.82 13.66
C ASP A 10 45.40 6.60 12.53
N PRO A 11 46.74 6.68 12.53
CA PRO A 11 47.50 7.48 11.56
C PRO A 11 47.32 7.01 10.11
N ARG A 12 46.80 5.79 9.89
CA ARG A 12 46.56 5.21 8.57
C ARG A 12 45.21 5.63 7.96
N LEU A 13 44.27 6.09 8.78
CA LEU A 13 42.91 6.46 8.34
C LEU A 13 42.92 7.59 7.30
N PRO A 14 43.64 8.72 7.47
CA PRO A 14 43.68 9.80 6.47
C PRO A 14 44.24 9.37 5.11
N ALA A 15 45.19 8.42 5.09
CA ALA A 15 45.78 7.90 3.86
C ALA A 15 44.82 6.98 3.10
N LEU A 16 44.11 6.10 3.80
CA LEU A 16 43.08 5.24 3.19
C LEU A 16 41.86 6.03 2.71
N LEU A 17 41.49 7.12 3.39
CA LEU A 17 40.45 8.02 2.92
C LEU A 17 40.86 8.76 1.63
N ARG A 18 42.13 9.16 1.51
CA ARG A 18 42.69 9.73 0.26
C ARG A 18 42.69 8.72 -0.88
N TRP A 19 43.13 7.49 -0.63
CA TRP A 19 43.10 6.41 -1.62
C TRP A 19 41.66 6.11 -2.08
N ARG A 20 40.70 6.01 -1.16
CA ARG A 20 39.28 5.89 -1.48
C ARG A 20 38.78 7.04 -2.36
N GLN A 21 39.16 8.28 -2.03
CA GLN A 21 38.75 9.44 -2.81
C GLN A 21 39.34 9.41 -4.24
N GLN A 22 40.56 8.90 -4.40
CA GLN A 22 41.17 8.70 -5.73
C GLN A 22 40.38 7.70 -6.58
N LEU A 23 39.99 6.54 -6.02
CA LEU A 23 39.16 5.55 -6.72
C LEU A 23 37.77 6.07 -7.10
N ILE A 24 37.17 6.93 -6.26
CA ILE A 24 35.91 7.58 -6.57
C ILE A 24 36.09 8.61 -7.69
N SER A 25 37.16 9.40 -7.64
CA SER A 25 37.44 10.46 -8.63
C SER A 25 37.83 9.91 -10.01
N SER A 26 38.43 8.72 -10.09
CA SER A 26 38.76 8.05 -11.34
C SER A 26 37.56 7.30 -11.96
N GLY A 27 36.42 7.25 -11.27
CA GLY A 27 35.23 6.49 -11.70
C GLY A 27 35.35 4.98 -11.51
N ALA A 28 36.43 4.50 -10.88
CA ALA A 28 36.68 3.09 -10.63
C ALA A 28 35.67 2.46 -9.66
N VAL A 29 35.16 3.26 -8.70
CA VAL A 29 34.12 2.84 -7.75
C VAL A 29 33.13 3.96 -7.44
N SER A 30 31.87 3.62 -7.19
CA SER A 30 30.84 4.59 -6.81
C SER A 30 30.94 4.97 -5.32
N PRO A 31 30.73 6.26 -4.95
CA PRO A 31 30.68 6.68 -3.55
C PRO A 31 29.51 6.05 -2.78
N HIS A 32 28.46 5.58 -3.46
CA HIS A 32 27.34 4.86 -2.85
C HIS A 32 27.70 3.42 -2.46
N THR A 33 28.58 2.78 -3.23
CA THR A 33 29.01 1.39 -2.99
C THR A 33 30.21 1.33 -2.07
N PHE A 34 31.17 2.24 -2.19
CA PHE A 34 32.34 2.30 -1.31
C PHE A 34 32.20 3.38 -0.24
N LYS A 35 31.63 3.04 0.92
CA LYS A 35 31.48 3.95 2.08
C LYS A 35 32.74 3.98 2.95
N GLU A 36 32.98 5.10 3.61
CA GLU A 36 34.03 5.26 4.63
C GLU A 36 33.92 4.25 5.79
N ALA A 37 32.69 3.80 6.10
CA ALA A 37 32.47 2.73 7.08
C ALA A 37 33.22 1.44 6.74
N HIS A 38 33.37 1.10 5.44
CA HIS A 38 34.11 -0.09 5.02
C HIS A 38 35.63 0.08 5.29
N VAL A 39 36.17 1.28 5.08
CA VAL A 39 37.57 1.61 5.40
C VAL A 39 37.83 1.47 6.90
N ARG A 40 36.95 2.06 7.73
CA ARG A 40 37.02 1.93 9.19
C ARG A 40 36.84 0.49 9.66
N MET A 41 36.02 -0.31 8.99
CA MET A 41 35.79 -1.72 9.31
C MET A 41 37.05 -2.57 9.08
N VAL A 42 37.74 -2.37 7.94
CA VAL A 42 39.02 -3.04 7.66
C VAL A 42 40.09 -2.60 8.66
N LEU A 43 40.22 -1.30 8.95
CA LEU A 43 41.16 -0.79 9.96
C LEU A 43 40.90 -1.37 11.35
N ARG A 44 39.63 -1.43 11.77
CA ARG A 44 39.21 -2.02 13.06
C ARG A 44 39.56 -3.50 13.16
N SER A 45 39.49 -4.23 12.04
CA SER A 45 39.78 -5.66 12.01
C SER A 45 41.26 -5.98 12.17
N GLY A 46 42.14 -5.03 11.87
CA GLY A 46 43.60 -5.22 11.88
C GLY A 46 44.11 -6.20 10.80
N ARG A 47 43.24 -6.72 9.93
CA ARG A 47 43.59 -7.68 8.89
C ARG A 47 44.40 -7.01 7.78
N ARG A 48 45.38 -7.75 7.26
CA ARG A 48 46.32 -7.27 6.24
C ARG A 48 46.45 -8.23 5.05
N ASP A 49 45.94 -9.45 5.21
CA ASP A 49 45.88 -10.40 4.11
C ASP A 49 44.85 -9.97 3.06
N VAL A 50 45.21 -10.15 1.78
CA VAL A 50 44.41 -9.70 0.64
C VAL A 50 43.05 -10.40 0.62
N ASP A 51 42.99 -11.71 0.86
CA ASP A 51 41.75 -12.48 0.80
C ASP A 51 40.84 -12.14 1.98
N GLU A 52 41.44 -11.85 3.13
CA GLU A 52 40.72 -11.38 4.30
C GLU A 52 40.13 -9.96 4.13
N ILE A 53 40.87 -9.04 3.51
CA ILE A 53 40.39 -7.68 3.19
C ILE A 53 39.29 -7.77 2.13
N ARG A 54 39.48 -8.61 1.10
CA ARG A 54 38.52 -8.83 0.01
C ARG A 54 37.17 -9.29 0.55
N ALA A 55 37.15 -10.21 1.52
CA ALA A 55 35.92 -10.69 2.16
C ALA A 55 35.17 -9.60 2.97
N MET A 56 35.84 -8.50 3.32
CA MET A 56 35.29 -7.39 4.09
C MET A 56 34.82 -6.21 3.23
N LEU A 57 35.05 -6.24 1.93
CA LEU A 57 34.69 -5.17 1.00
C LEU A 57 33.45 -5.57 0.17
N PRO A 58 32.56 -4.62 -0.15
CA PRO A 58 31.41 -4.89 -1.03
C PRO A 58 31.90 -5.21 -2.45
N GLY A 59 31.17 -6.07 -3.18
CA GLY A 59 31.64 -6.76 -4.39
C GLY A 59 32.47 -5.94 -5.39
N SER A 60 32.00 -4.77 -5.85
CA SER A 60 32.74 -3.95 -6.82
C SER A 60 34.00 -3.27 -6.26
N VAL A 61 34.18 -3.27 -4.93
CA VAL A 61 35.34 -2.71 -4.22
C VAL A 61 36.33 -3.83 -3.85
N ALA A 62 35.85 -5.08 -3.76
CA ALA A 62 36.65 -6.25 -3.42
C ALA A 62 37.78 -6.53 -4.45
N GLU A 63 37.62 -6.06 -5.69
CA GLU A 63 38.66 -6.10 -6.73
C GLU A 63 39.90 -5.26 -6.39
N TYR A 64 39.74 -4.24 -5.52
CA TYR A 64 40.81 -3.33 -5.08
C TYR A 64 41.42 -3.73 -3.72
N ALA A 65 41.15 -4.94 -3.24
CA ALA A 65 41.68 -5.44 -1.97
C ALA A 65 43.22 -5.50 -1.94
N GLU A 66 43.85 -5.83 -3.08
CA GLU A 66 45.31 -5.84 -3.23
C GLU A 66 45.92 -4.44 -3.11
N ASP A 67 45.27 -3.43 -3.67
CA ASP A 67 45.70 -2.04 -3.55
C ASP A 67 45.52 -1.55 -2.10
N MET A 68 44.43 -1.93 -1.43
CA MET A 68 44.19 -1.58 -0.04
C MET A 68 45.21 -2.22 0.91
N ALA A 69 45.56 -3.49 0.68
CA ALA A 69 46.60 -4.19 1.44
C ALA A 69 47.97 -3.52 1.25
N ARG A 70 48.31 -3.12 0.02
CA ARG A 70 49.55 -2.39 -0.30
C ARG A 70 49.64 -1.05 0.43
N VAL A 71 48.56 -0.26 0.41
CA VAL A 71 48.51 1.03 1.13
C VAL A 71 48.67 0.81 2.63
N LEU A 72 48.07 -0.24 3.20
CA LEU A 72 48.24 -0.60 4.61
C LEU A 72 49.67 -1.01 4.95
N ASP A 73 50.34 -1.76 4.07
CA ASP A 73 51.72 -2.21 4.28
C ASP A 73 52.73 -1.05 4.13
N GLU A 74 52.56 -0.18 3.13
CA GLU A 74 53.37 1.04 2.93
C GLU A 74 53.30 1.95 4.17
N LEU A 75 52.10 2.18 4.69
CA LEU A 75 51.90 3.02 5.88
C LEU A 75 52.46 2.40 7.15
N THR A 76 52.59 1.07 7.22
CA THR A 76 53.22 0.39 8.36
C THR A 76 54.75 0.34 8.23
N ALA A 77 55.27 0.22 7.01
CA ALA A 77 56.70 0.29 6.74
C ALA A 77 57.27 1.69 7.05
N GLU A 78 56.51 2.76 6.76
CA GLU A 78 56.85 4.14 7.12
C GLU A 78 56.87 4.40 8.63
N THR A 79 56.10 3.65 9.42
CA THR A 79 56.12 3.78 10.89
C THR A 79 57.31 3.07 11.55
N THR A 80 58.14 2.32 10.80
CA THR A 80 59.18 1.43 11.35
C THR A 80 60.62 1.71 10.86
N GLY A 81 60.91 2.85 10.22
CA GLY A 81 62.26 3.21 9.73
C GLY A 81 63.00 4.29 10.56
N PRO A 82 64.35 4.24 10.72
CA PRO A 82 65.09 5.17 11.56
C PRO A 82 65.45 6.49 10.87
N ALA A 83 65.56 7.54 11.69
CA ALA A 83 65.90 8.91 11.34
C ALA A 83 67.10 9.08 10.39
N ARG A 84 66.92 9.89 9.34
CA ARG A 84 68.01 10.56 8.62
C ARG A 84 67.65 12.02 8.28
N THR A 85 68.66 12.84 8.50
CA THR A 85 68.78 14.29 8.44
C THR A 85 68.95 14.88 7.04
N ALA A 86 68.57 16.16 6.92
CA ALA A 86 68.93 17.17 5.90
C ALA A 86 68.35 16.91 4.49
N ASP A 87 67.99 17.90 3.67
CA ASP A 87 68.43 19.28 3.56
C ASP A 87 67.43 20.11 2.70
N THR A 88 67.47 21.43 2.90
CA THR A 88 67.08 22.59 2.08
C THR A 88 66.35 22.45 0.72
N GLY A 89 65.39 23.37 0.48
CA GLY A 89 65.13 23.83 -0.89
C GLY A 89 63.78 24.47 -1.24
N ARG A 90 63.61 25.75 -0.85
CA ARG A 90 63.15 26.85 -1.74
C ARG A 90 61.65 26.99 -2.12
N VAL A 91 61.05 28.02 -1.50
CA VAL A 91 60.24 29.14 -2.05
C VAL A 91 58.90 28.85 -2.74
N ALA A 92 57.82 29.38 -2.16
CA ALA A 92 56.97 30.36 -2.83
C ALA A 92 56.17 31.18 -1.80
N THR A 93 56.54 32.45 -1.73
CA THR A 93 55.88 33.58 -1.05
C THR A 93 54.40 33.73 -1.39
N ARG A 94 53.59 33.99 -0.37
CA ARG A 94 52.43 34.90 -0.49
C ARG A 94 52.31 35.72 0.79
N GLU A 95 52.31 37.03 0.60
CA GLU A 95 52.37 38.07 1.62
C GLU A 95 51.25 37.95 2.67
N SER A 96 51.65 37.95 3.93
CA SER A 96 50.83 38.28 5.09
C SER A 96 50.91 39.79 5.35
N VAL A 97 49.75 40.42 5.45
CA VAL A 97 49.54 41.76 6.03
C VAL A 97 49.99 41.71 7.52
N PRO A 98 50.69 42.73 8.05
CA PRO A 98 51.33 42.62 9.35
C PRO A 98 50.35 42.93 10.49
N GLU A 99 50.01 41.93 11.30
CA GLU A 99 49.60 42.15 12.70
C GLU A 99 50.88 42.16 13.55
N ALA A 100 51.38 43.37 13.78
CA ALA A 100 52.31 43.64 14.85
C ALA A 100 51.60 43.52 16.21
N ASP A 101 52.38 43.15 17.22
CA ASP A 101 52.05 43.12 18.66
C ASP A 101 51.14 42.01 19.19
N SER A 102 51.70 40.81 19.36
CA SER A 102 51.30 39.90 20.46
C SER A 102 52.43 39.01 21.00
N ALA A 103 53.66 39.11 20.48
CA ALA A 103 54.76 38.21 20.85
C ALA A 103 55.57 38.63 22.10
N LEU A 104 54.98 39.35 23.06
CA LEU A 104 55.66 39.76 24.30
C LEU A 104 54.76 39.64 25.55
N TYR A 105 54.18 38.46 25.82
CA TYR A 105 53.66 38.16 27.16
C TYR A 105 54.06 36.74 27.58
N ARG A 106 55.16 36.63 28.34
CA ARG A 106 55.47 35.42 29.12
C ARG A 106 54.28 35.13 30.05
N GLU A 107 53.70 33.93 29.94
CA GLU A 107 52.69 33.39 30.87
C GLU A 107 53.11 33.68 32.32
N GLY A 108 52.31 34.43 33.05
CA GLY A 108 52.52 34.64 34.48
C GLY A 108 52.14 33.37 35.22
N THR A 109 53.07 32.80 35.99
CA THR A 109 52.74 31.74 36.95
C THR A 109 52.05 32.34 38.18
N PRO A 110 51.29 31.57 38.98
CA PRO A 110 50.68 32.05 40.23
C PRO A 110 51.67 32.79 41.15
N ASP A 111 52.94 32.35 41.16
CA ASP A 111 54.04 32.90 41.97
C ASP A 111 54.55 34.27 41.47
N SER A 112 54.05 34.75 40.33
CA SER A 112 54.46 36.03 39.74
C SER A 112 53.73 37.23 40.37
N PHE A 113 52.71 37.00 41.20
CA PHE A 113 51.91 38.05 41.84
C PHE A 113 52.31 38.27 43.30
N ALA A 114 52.11 39.49 43.81
CA ALA A 114 52.20 39.74 45.24
C ALA A 114 51.17 38.89 46.01
N PRO A 115 51.57 38.24 47.13
CA PRO A 115 50.65 37.48 47.96
C PRO A 115 49.45 38.33 48.37
N PHE A 116 48.25 37.78 48.22
CA PHE A 116 47.01 38.48 48.54
C PHE A 116 46.92 38.75 50.04
N ILE A 117 46.79 40.04 50.37
CA ILE A 117 46.52 40.52 51.71
C ILE A 117 45.03 40.84 51.77
N PHE A 118 44.30 40.05 52.55
CA PHE A 118 42.87 40.26 52.70
C PHE A 118 42.58 41.67 53.25
N ARG A 119 41.76 42.41 52.50
CA ARG A 119 41.15 43.67 52.92
C ARG A 119 39.70 43.68 52.46
N LYS A 120 38.82 44.25 53.28
CA LYS A 120 37.42 44.44 52.91
C LYS A 120 37.37 45.39 51.70
N GLN A 121 36.88 44.88 50.58
CA GLN A 121 36.67 45.68 49.38
C GLN A 121 35.32 46.40 49.48
N THR A 122 35.27 47.63 48.96
CA THR A 122 34.09 48.52 49.04
C THR A 122 33.25 48.52 47.77
N ALA A 123 33.76 48.01 46.65
CA ALA A 123 33.04 47.93 45.38
C ALA A 123 32.43 46.53 45.22
N GLU A 124 31.18 46.47 44.73
CA GLU A 124 30.59 45.20 44.31
C GLU A 124 31.21 44.76 42.97
N PRO A 125 31.54 43.46 42.81
CA PRO A 125 32.11 42.96 41.58
C PRO A 125 31.08 42.95 40.45
N HIS A 126 31.54 43.18 39.22
CA HIS A 126 30.71 43.01 38.03
C HIS A 126 30.32 41.55 37.80
N GLU A 127 29.19 41.29 37.16
CA GLU A 127 28.84 39.94 36.72
C GLU A 127 29.65 39.58 35.46
N ILE A 128 30.24 38.38 35.46
CA ILE A 128 30.86 37.80 34.25
C ILE A 128 29.80 37.19 33.34
N VAL A 129 30.12 37.10 32.05
CA VAL A 129 29.34 36.30 31.09
C VAL A 129 30.15 35.07 30.75
N VAL A 130 29.59 33.89 31.05
CA VAL A 130 30.18 32.59 30.72
C VAL A 130 29.35 31.97 29.60
N ARG A 131 30.01 31.58 28.51
CA ARG A 131 29.34 30.91 27.38
C ARG A 131 30.13 29.68 26.93
N PRO A 132 29.46 28.58 26.59
CA PRO A 132 30.12 27.48 25.90
C PRO A 132 30.52 27.91 24.49
N VAL A 133 31.77 27.62 24.12
CA VAL A 133 32.33 27.85 22.78
C VAL A 133 33.01 26.56 22.32
N ALA A 134 32.96 26.29 21.01
CA ALA A 134 33.75 25.20 20.45
C ALA A 134 35.22 25.63 20.43
N ASP A 135 36.11 24.83 21.02
CA ASP A 135 37.55 25.02 20.88
C ASP A 135 37.97 24.58 19.48
N PRO A 136 38.41 25.50 18.60
CA PRO A 136 38.77 25.17 17.22
C PRO A 136 40.00 24.25 17.12
N ALA A 137 40.83 24.15 18.17
CA ALA A 137 42.02 23.31 18.16
C ALA A 137 41.75 21.86 18.61
N SER A 138 40.85 21.67 19.57
CA SER A 138 40.57 20.34 20.16
C SER A 138 39.22 19.75 19.77
N GLY A 139 38.30 20.54 19.22
CA GLY A 139 36.91 20.15 18.97
C GLY A 139 36.08 19.92 20.23
N GLN A 140 36.66 20.11 21.43
CA GLN A 140 35.95 20.02 22.71
C GLN A 140 35.25 21.35 23.03
N GLN A 141 34.19 21.30 23.85
CA GLN A 141 33.60 22.52 24.38
C GLN A 141 34.54 23.14 25.41
N ALA A 142 34.96 24.38 25.16
CA ALA A 142 35.58 25.25 26.14
C ALA A 142 34.55 26.28 26.63
N LEU A 143 34.86 26.93 27.74
CA LEU A 143 34.11 28.08 28.23
C LEU A 143 34.83 29.35 27.84
N GLU A 144 34.12 30.28 27.23
CA GLU A 144 34.57 31.66 27.11
C GLU A 144 33.99 32.45 28.29
N ILE A 145 34.87 33.09 29.04
CA ILE A 145 34.55 33.93 30.19
C ILE A 145 34.88 35.36 29.79
N THR A 146 33.90 36.26 29.87
CA THR A 146 34.06 37.67 29.49
C THR A 146 33.62 38.60 30.63
N TRP A 147 34.28 39.75 30.75
CA TRP A 147 33.99 40.74 31.79
C TRP A 147 34.14 42.18 31.25
N PRO A 148 33.53 43.20 31.89
CA PRO A 148 33.76 44.59 31.50
C PRO A 148 35.22 45.02 31.72
N PRO A 149 35.80 45.95 30.94
CA PRO A 149 37.14 46.48 31.22
C PRO A 149 37.17 47.28 32.53
N TYR A 150 38.24 47.13 33.30
CA TYR A 150 38.47 47.89 34.54
C TYR A 150 38.81 49.35 34.24
N GLN A 151 38.12 50.28 34.90
CA GLN A 151 38.40 51.72 34.82
C GLN A 151 38.93 52.21 36.16
N SER A 152 40.22 52.57 36.20
CA SER A 152 40.79 53.22 37.39
C SER A 152 40.18 54.62 37.53
N GLY A 153 39.56 54.93 38.67
CA GLY A 153 38.97 56.24 38.97
C GLY A 153 39.98 57.41 39.04
N LYS A 154 41.28 57.15 38.81
CA LYS A 154 42.32 58.16 38.61
C LYS A 154 42.84 58.03 37.17
N ALA A 155 42.57 59.04 36.36
CA ALA A 155 43.08 59.15 35.00
C ALA A 155 44.59 59.37 35.01
N GLU A 156 45.37 58.29 35.10
CA GLU A 156 46.74 58.25 34.59
C GLU A 156 46.70 57.48 33.28
N SER A 157 46.79 58.21 32.17
CA SER A 157 46.95 57.64 30.82
C SER A 157 48.32 56.96 30.72
N ASP A 158 48.44 55.77 31.30
CA ASP A 158 49.41 54.69 31.00
C ASP A 158 49.44 53.57 32.07
N SER A 159 48.42 53.42 32.93
CA SER A 159 48.41 52.34 33.92
C SER A 159 48.27 50.95 33.25
N CYS A 160 49.24 50.07 33.47
CA CYS A 160 49.20 48.67 33.06
C CYS A 160 48.19 47.90 33.90
N THR A 161 47.23 47.23 33.25
CA THR A 161 46.19 46.41 33.88
C THR A 161 46.42 44.94 33.55
N VAL A 162 46.46 44.09 34.57
CA VAL A 162 46.57 42.64 34.44
C VAL A 162 45.37 42.00 35.14
N TYR A 163 44.64 41.14 34.43
CA TYR A 163 43.58 40.32 34.98
C TYR A 163 44.10 38.93 35.33
N ARG A 164 43.69 38.46 36.49
CA ARG A 164 43.90 37.10 36.98
C ARG A 164 42.55 36.43 37.11
N VAL A 165 42.26 35.50 36.21
CA VAL A 165 41.03 34.73 36.18
C VAL A 165 41.25 33.45 36.96
N VAL A 166 40.45 33.24 37.98
CA VAL A 166 40.51 32.06 38.83
C VAL A 166 39.15 31.37 38.90
N SER A 167 39.18 30.09 39.22
CA SER A 167 37.99 29.26 39.37
C SER A 167 38.04 28.47 40.67
N SER A 168 36.87 28.13 41.18
CA SER A 168 36.67 27.24 42.32
C SER A 168 35.42 26.41 42.09
N GLU A 169 35.41 25.21 42.65
CA GLU A 169 34.27 24.31 42.59
C GLU A 169 33.42 24.50 43.85
N GLU A 170 32.11 24.53 43.70
CA GLU A 170 31.07 24.61 44.75
C GLU A 170 31.06 25.79 45.71
N ASN A 171 32.19 26.42 46.01
CA ASN A 171 32.31 27.52 46.97
C ASN A 171 33.05 28.69 46.34
N GLU A 172 32.66 29.90 46.73
CA GLU A 172 33.35 31.11 46.28
C GLU A 172 34.79 31.14 46.82
N PRO A 173 35.80 31.38 45.97
CA PRO A 173 37.15 31.51 46.46
C PRO A 173 37.30 32.81 47.27
N TYR A 174 37.83 32.69 48.48
CA TYR A 174 38.12 33.84 49.35
C TYR A 174 39.36 34.64 48.91
N SER A 175 40.23 34.04 48.10
CA SER A 175 41.48 34.64 47.63
C SER A 175 41.86 34.06 46.27
N PRO A 176 42.44 34.88 45.37
CA PRO A 176 42.94 34.37 44.09
C PRO A 176 44.10 33.37 44.25
N ASP A 177 44.81 33.39 45.38
CA ASP A 177 45.96 32.52 45.67
C ASP A 177 45.57 31.11 46.11
N ARG A 178 44.31 30.91 46.52
CA ARG A 178 43.78 29.60 46.93
C ARG A 178 42.72 29.06 45.96
N ALA A 179 42.69 29.61 44.76
CA ALA A 179 41.80 29.23 43.69
C ALA A 179 42.60 28.64 42.52
N GLN A 180 41.94 27.86 41.68
CA GLN A 180 42.58 27.30 40.50
C GLN A 180 42.71 28.37 39.43
N LEU A 181 43.94 28.70 39.05
CA LEU A 181 44.22 29.68 37.99
C LEU A 181 43.66 29.17 36.66
N VAL A 182 42.87 30.00 35.99
CA VAL A 182 42.34 29.79 34.64
C VAL A 182 43.25 30.47 33.63
N ALA A 183 43.49 31.76 33.82
CA ALA A 183 44.30 32.56 32.91
C ALA A 183 44.87 33.81 33.59
N VAL A 184 45.98 34.32 33.03
CA VAL A 184 46.51 35.66 33.31
C VAL A 184 46.54 36.41 31.99
N THR A 185 45.80 37.52 31.89
CA THR A 185 45.61 38.22 30.61
C THR A 185 45.51 39.73 30.81
N THR A 186 45.75 40.50 29.76
CA THR A 186 45.45 41.95 29.68
C THR A 186 44.15 42.22 28.92
N THR A 187 43.58 41.21 28.26
CA THR A 187 42.28 41.29 27.57
C THR A 187 41.13 41.05 28.54
N THR A 188 39.90 41.31 28.09
CA THR A 188 38.67 41.14 28.87
C THR A 188 37.97 39.80 28.63
N SER A 189 38.73 38.79 28.21
CA SER A 189 38.24 37.44 27.96
C SER A 189 39.28 36.38 28.33
N ALA A 190 38.82 35.20 28.73
CA ALA A 190 39.63 34.02 28.97
C ALA A 190 38.88 32.74 28.59
N HIS A 191 39.63 31.68 28.30
CA HIS A 191 39.07 30.37 27.99
C HIS A 191 39.37 29.35 29.10
N ASP A 192 38.39 28.49 29.39
CA ASP A 192 38.52 27.34 30.28
C ASP A 192 38.02 26.06 29.60
N SER A 193 38.93 25.14 29.25
CA SER A 193 38.62 23.87 28.59
C SER A 193 38.45 22.70 29.56
N ARG A 194 38.56 22.92 30.87
CA ARG A 194 38.47 21.81 31.85
C ARG A 194 37.02 21.32 31.98
N PRO A 195 36.79 20.00 31.98
CA PRO A 195 35.44 19.45 32.18
C PRO A 195 34.89 19.84 33.56
N PRO A 196 33.55 19.93 33.71
CA PRO A 196 32.95 20.16 35.02
C PRO A 196 33.23 18.98 35.96
N ILE A 197 33.45 19.27 37.24
CA ILE A 197 33.67 18.25 38.29
C ILE A 197 32.77 18.45 39.52
N SER A 198 31.88 19.45 39.48
CA SER A 198 30.90 19.75 40.52
C SER A 198 29.63 20.36 39.90
N ALA A 199 28.56 20.52 40.69
CA ALA A 199 27.30 21.12 40.21
C ALA A 199 27.42 22.61 39.86
N VAL A 200 28.41 23.32 40.44
CA VAL A 200 28.61 24.75 40.22
C VAL A 200 30.09 25.06 40.16
N ARG A 201 30.55 25.57 39.02
CA ARG A 201 31.87 26.21 38.92
C ARG A 201 31.70 27.71 39.12
N ARG A 202 32.43 28.28 40.07
CA ARG A 202 32.51 29.74 40.27
C ARG A 202 33.79 30.27 39.66
N PHE A 203 33.69 31.46 39.08
CA PHE A 203 34.80 32.19 38.51
C PHE A 203 34.90 33.57 39.16
N GLN A 204 36.13 34.03 39.33
CA GLN A 204 36.44 35.38 39.76
C GLN A 204 37.54 35.95 38.89
N VAL A 205 37.41 37.24 38.58
CA VAL A 205 38.38 38.04 37.85
C VAL A 205 38.94 39.05 38.82
N TRP A 206 40.23 38.92 39.10
CA TRP A 206 40.97 39.83 39.95
C TRP A 206 41.80 40.76 39.09
N VAL A 207 41.87 42.04 39.46
CA VAL A 207 42.60 43.05 38.69
C VAL A 207 43.77 43.60 39.49
N ASN A 208 44.90 43.69 38.82
CA ASN A 208 46.15 44.23 39.29
C ASN A 208 46.54 45.41 38.40
N THR A 209 46.83 46.57 38.98
CA THR A 209 47.19 47.78 38.24
C THR A 209 48.48 48.41 38.75
N GLY A 210 49.33 48.92 37.86
CA GLY A 210 50.56 49.66 38.19
C GLY A 210 51.08 50.43 36.98
N ALA A 211 52.12 51.25 37.13
CA ALA A 211 52.67 52.02 35.99
C ALA A 211 53.43 51.12 34.98
N SER A 212 53.77 49.90 35.39
CA SER A 212 54.35 48.86 34.54
C SER A 212 53.77 47.49 34.87
N ARG A 213 53.98 46.49 34.01
CA ARG A 213 53.54 45.11 34.28
C ARG A 213 54.14 44.56 35.58
N ALA A 214 55.42 44.84 35.86
CA ALA A 214 56.07 44.38 37.08
C ALA A 214 55.44 45.02 38.33
N GLU A 215 55.13 46.32 38.27
CA GLU A 215 54.44 47.01 39.35
C GLU A 215 53.00 46.54 39.53
N ALA A 216 52.28 46.28 38.44
CA ALA A 216 50.93 45.72 38.49
C ALA A 216 50.92 44.36 39.20
N LEU A 217 51.82 43.46 38.81
CA LEU A 217 51.96 42.15 39.44
C LEU A 217 52.36 42.24 40.93
N ALA A 218 53.17 43.24 41.30
CA ALA A 218 53.55 43.51 42.70
C ALA A 218 52.46 44.24 43.52
N ALA A 219 51.44 44.79 42.87
CA ALA A 219 50.33 45.46 43.54
C ALA A 219 49.33 44.46 44.13
N GLN A 220 48.56 44.90 45.12
CA GLN A 220 47.47 44.10 45.67
C GLN A 220 46.28 44.04 44.69
N PRO A 221 45.69 42.86 44.44
CA PRO A 221 44.59 42.74 43.51
C PRO A 221 43.27 43.23 44.13
N VAL A 222 42.37 43.70 43.27
CA VAL A 222 40.96 44.01 43.60
C VAL A 222 40.06 42.99 42.88
N LEU A 223 38.98 42.53 43.51
CA LEU A 223 38.01 41.67 42.86
C LEU A 223 37.18 42.55 41.92
N HIS A 224 37.29 42.28 40.62
CA HIS A 224 36.69 43.11 39.58
C HIS A 224 35.36 42.52 39.09
N ALA A 225 35.34 41.22 38.84
CA ALA A 225 34.14 40.54 38.38
C ALA A 225 34.04 39.12 38.95
N ALA A 226 32.81 38.61 39.08
CA ALA A 226 32.56 37.25 39.56
C ALA A 226 31.30 36.67 38.92
N GLY A 227 31.17 35.36 38.96
CA GLY A 227 29.93 34.67 38.62
C GLY A 227 30.05 33.17 38.73
N ALA A 228 28.92 32.51 38.51
CA ALA A 228 28.77 31.07 38.68
C ALA A 228 28.10 30.45 37.46
N ARG A 229 28.56 29.26 37.10
CA ARG A 229 27.97 28.45 36.03
C ARG A 229 27.50 27.11 36.63
N PRO A 230 26.19 26.83 36.62
CA PRO A 230 25.69 25.49 36.88
C PRO A 230 26.16 24.51 35.80
N SER A 231 26.61 23.34 36.22
CA SER A 231 27.03 22.27 35.30
C SER A 231 25.84 21.57 34.67
N PRO A 232 25.89 21.23 33.37
CA PRO A 232 24.84 20.46 32.71
C PRO A 232 24.81 18.99 33.19
N VAL A 233 23.79 18.26 32.76
CA VAL A 233 23.77 16.78 32.88
C VAL A 233 24.93 16.16 32.10
N ASP A 234 25.44 15.02 32.57
CA ASP A 234 26.50 14.26 31.91
C ASP A 234 26.00 12.85 31.52
N ASN A 235 26.73 12.17 30.63
CA ASN A 235 26.45 10.80 30.19
C ASN A 235 25.01 10.58 29.69
N VAL A 236 24.49 11.54 28.90
CA VAL A 236 23.12 11.48 28.38
C VAL A 236 22.96 10.33 27.38
N VAL A 237 22.03 9.44 27.67
CA VAL A 237 21.62 8.33 26.81
C VAL A 237 20.12 8.45 26.58
N LEU A 238 19.70 8.42 25.33
CA LEU A 238 18.29 8.43 24.94
C LEU A 238 17.98 7.15 24.17
N THR A 239 16.95 6.42 24.62
CA THR A 239 16.52 5.16 24.02
C THR A 239 15.01 5.16 23.81
N GLN A 240 14.54 4.21 23.02
CA GLN A 240 13.11 4.01 22.78
C GLN A 240 12.71 2.57 23.11
N ASP A 241 11.57 2.42 23.77
CA ASP A 241 10.91 1.14 23.97
C ASP A 241 9.40 1.27 23.76
N SER A 242 8.86 0.51 22.80
CA SER A 242 7.41 0.34 22.61
C SER A 242 6.63 1.67 22.51
N GLY A 243 7.17 2.65 21.79
CA GLY A 243 6.56 3.99 21.63
C GLY A 243 6.88 4.98 22.74
N ARG A 244 7.54 4.55 23.82
CA ARG A 244 8.00 5.40 24.94
C ARG A 244 9.43 5.85 24.71
N VAL A 245 9.77 7.04 25.19
CA VAL A 245 11.13 7.56 25.15
C VAL A 245 11.72 7.52 26.56
N ILE A 246 12.90 6.94 26.70
CA ILE A 246 13.58 6.78 27.99
C ILE A 246 14.92 7.51 27.90
N GLY A 247 15.08 8.52 28.75
CA GLY A 247 16.35 9.23 28.89
C GLY A 247 17.02 8.88 30.21
N GLN A 248 18.33 8.75 30.17
CA GLN A 248 19.17 8.53 31.34
C GLN A 248 20.36 9.49 31.29
N TRP A 249 20.82 9.91 32.46
CA TRP A 249 21.97 10.80 32.62
C TRP A 249 22.52 10.68 34.04
N THR A 250 23.64 11.34 34.28
CA THR A 250 24.24 11.52 35.60
C THR A 250 24.26 13.00 35.96
N VAL A 251 23.97 13.31 37.22
CA VAL A 251 24.05 14.67 37.80
C VAL A 251 25.11 14.74 38.91
N PHE A 252 25.68 15.91 39.13
CA PHE A 252 26.55 16.15 40.28
C PHE A 252 25.74 16.30 41.57
N PRO A 253 26.34 16.01 42.75
CA PRO A 253 25.74 16.36 44.03
C PRO A 253 25.36 17.85 44.09
N ARG A 254 24.25 18.19 44.74
CA ARG A 254 23.62 19.54 44.84
C ARG A 254 22.76 19.99 43.66
N VAL A 255 22.63 19.22 42.58
CA VAL A 255 21.55 19.41 41.61
C VAL A 255 20.21 19.07 42.30
N SER A 256 19.26 20.01 42.27
CA SER A 256 17.96 19.86 42.95
C SER A 256 16.91 19.21 42.04
N ALA A 257 16.97 19.48 40.74
CA ALA A 257 16.12 18.84 39.73
C ALA A 257 16.76 18.94 38.33
N VAL A 258 16.26 18.14 37.39
CA VAL A 258 16.51 18.28 35.96
C VAL A 258 15.21 18.66 35.27
N HIS A 259 15.18 19.86 34.69
CA HIS A 259 14.06 20.32 33.88
C HIS A 259 14.16 19.71 32.49
N LEU A 260 13.08 19.06 32.05
CA LEU A 260 13.01 18.34 30.79
C LEU A 260 11.94 18.93 29.87
N TYR A 261 12.29 19.04 28.59
CA TYR A 261 11.40 19.58 27.57
C TYR A 261 11.31 18.61 26.39
N ARG A 262 10.08 18.32 25.92
CA ARG A 262 9.81 17.57 24.68
C ARG A 262 9.38 18.54 23.59
N ILE A 263 10.31 18.90 22.71
CA ILE A 263 10.08 19.91 21.66
C ILE A 263 9.89 19.18 20.32
N PRO A 264 8.78 19.38 19.58
CA PRO A 264 8.65 18.89 18.21
C PRO A 264 9.82 19.37 17.36
N ALA A 265 10.41 18.49 16.54
CA ALA A 265 11.61 18.84 15.79
C ALA A 265 11.39 20.02 14.82
N GLU A 266 10.16 20.23 14.36
CA GLU A 266 9.78 21.37 13.51
C GLU A 266 9.79 22.71 14.26
N GLU A 267 9.77 22.67 15.60
CA GLU A 267 9.66 23.82 16.49
C GLU A 267 10.91 24.02 17.35
N SER A 268 12.05 23.46 16.94
CA SER A 268 13.29 23.43 17.71
C SER A 268 13.83 24.81 18.14
N ALA A 269 13.43 25.87 17.43
CA ALA A 269 13.83 27.26 17.67
C ALA A 269 12.81 28.08 18.49
N ALA A 270 11.67 27.49 18.86
CA ALA A 270 10.63 28.16 19.64
C ALA A 270 11.01 28.27 21.13
N ASP A 271 10.22 29.04 21.88
CA ASP A 271 10.31 29.08 23.34
C ASP A 271 10.11 27.65 23.89
N GLU A 272 10.98 27.24 24.80
CA GLU A 272 10.96 25.88 25.36
C GLU A 272 9.94 25.73 26.49
N MET A 273 9.53 26.82 27.14
CA MET A 273 8.66 26.78 28.33
C MET A 273 7.33 26.03 28.11
N PRO A 274 6.62 26.16 26.97
CA PRO A 274 5.40 25.38 26.70
C PRO A 274 5.63 23.87 26.57
N TYR A 275 6.87 23.44 26.35
CA TYR A 275 7.25 22.05 26.08
C TYR A 275 7.75 21.30 27.32
N GLN A 276 7.68 21.92 28.51
CA GLN A 276 8.12 21.27 29.73
C GLN A 276 7.24 20.06 30.05
N ILE A 277 7.89 18.92 30.31
CA ILE A 277 7.23 17.67 30.70
C ILE A 277 7.76 17.22 32.06
N LEU A 278 7.00 16.35 32.73
CA LEU A 278 7.39 15.74 34.01
C LEU A 278 7.83 16.77 35.07
N ALA A 279 7.13 17.91 35.12
CA ALA A 279 7.43 19.03 36.01
C ALA A 279 7.19 18.71 37.51
N ASP A 280 6.44 17.65 37.80
CA ASP A 280 6.10 17.20 39.16
C ASP A 280 7.17 16.28 39.78
N SER A 281 8.32 16.10 39.12
CA SER A 281 9.40 15.20 39.53
C SER A 281 10.77 15.87 39.36
N ASP A 282 11.73 15.50 40.20
CA ASP A 282 13.10 16.04 40.16
C ASP A 282 13.95 15.46 39.00
N ASN A 283 13.58 14.30 38.45
CA ASN A 283 14.20 13.68 37.26
C ASN A 283 15.75 13.51 37.34
N LEU A 284 16.30 13.31 38.53
CA LEU A 284 17.77 13.28 38.74
C LEU A 284 18.45 12.11 38.03
N ASP A 285 17.79 10.96 37.93
CA ASP A 285 18.33 9.72 37.34
C ASP A 285 17.85 9.46 35.90
N GLY A 286 17.11 10.40 35.31
CA GLY A 286 16.51 10.25 33.98
C GLY A 286 14.99 10.41 33.97
N PHE A 287 14.37 9.94 32.90
CA PHE A 287 12.92 10.04 32.68
C PHE A 287 12.35 8.94 31.80
N VAL A 288 11.03 8.78 31.85
CA VAL A 288 10.24 8.02 30.87
C VAL A 288 9.12 8.91 30.37
N ASP A 289 9.09 9.18 29.07
CA ASP A 289 8.00 9.90 28.41
C ASP A 289 7.07 8.91 27.72
N THR A 290 5.83 8.86 28.22
CA THR A 290 4.75 8.02 27.71
C THR A 290 3.82 8.75 26.74
N ASP A 291 3.93 10.06 26.65
CA ASP A 291 2.98 10.92 25.94
C ASP A 291 3.55 11.36 24.58
N ALA A 292 4.75 10.91 24.23
CA ALA A 292 5.37 11.17 22.94
C ALA A 292 4.57 10.48 21.82
N GLU A 293 4.20 11.23 20.79
CA GLU A 293 3.40 10.68 19.70
C GLU A 293 4.22 9.72 18.82
N PRO A 294 3.77 8.48 18.60
CA PRO A 294 4.43 7.57 17.66
C PRO A 294 4.50 8.15 16.25
N GLY A 295 5.63 7.97 15.58
CA GLY A 295 5.90 8.47 14.23
C GLY A 295 6.38 9.92 14.19
N ARG A 296 6.36 10.66 15.31
CA ARG A 296 6.90 12.01 15.39
C ARG A 296 8.38 12.04 15.77
N ARG A 297 8.99 13.17 15.45
CA ARG A 297 10.37 13.50 15.77
C ARG A 297 10.41 14.57 16.86
N TYR A 298 11.20 14.33 17.90
CA TYR A 298 11.32 15.25 19.03
C TYR A 298 12.78 15.54 19.36
N ILE A 299 13.03 16.74 19.87
CA ILE A 299 14.25 17.12 20.57
C ILE A 299 13.92 17.12 22.06
N TYR A 300 14.60 16.26 22.81
CA TYR A 300 14.58 16.26 24.26
C TYR A 300 15.70 17.15 24.77
N ARG A 301 15.34 18.14 25.59
CA ARG A 301 16.28 19.11 26.15
C ARG A 301 16.24 19.03 27.67
N ALA A 302 17.42 18.92 28.29
CA ALA A 302 17.60 18.80 29.74
C ALA A 302 18.44 19.96 30.29
N ARG A 303 18.04 20.51 31.44
CA ARG A 303 18.79 21.53 32.19
C ARG A 303 18.81 21.19 33.67
N CYS A 304 20.00 21.23 34.29
CA CYS A 304 20.13 21.08 35.74
C CYS A 304 19.66 22.36 36.44
N LYS A 305 18.83 22.21 37.48
CA LYS A 305 18.47 23.26 38.42
C LYS A 305 19.37 23.15 39.65
N VAL A 306 20.03 24.26 40.00
CA VAL A 306 20.95 24.34 41.12
C VAL A 306 20.76 25.65 41.87
N SER A 307 20.81 25.60 43.20
CA SER A 307 20.78 26.79 44.05
C SER A 307 22.18 27.41 44.12
N VAL A 308 22.33 28.63 43.64
CA VAL A 308 23.57 29.42 43.73
C VAL A 308 23.28 30.64 44.59
N ASP A 309 23.92 30.71 45.76
CA ASP A 309 23.79 31.82 46.71
C ASP A 309 22.32 32.12 47.09
N GLY A 310 21.50 31.06 47.19
CA GLY A 310 20.08 31.12 47.53
C GLY A 310 19.15 31.41 46.34
N VAL A 311 19.69 31.54 45.13
CA VAL A 311 18.93 31.76 43.89
C VAL A 311 19.02 30.54 42.99
N GLU A 312 17.87 30.04 42.54
CA GLU A 312 17.81 28.93 41.58
C GLU A 312 18.30 29.38 40.21
N ARG A 313 19.31 28.70 39.67
CA ARG A 313 19.82 28.89 38.31
C ARG A 313 19.72 27.59 37.51
N LEU A 314 19.50 27.72 36.21
CA LEU A 314 19.52 26.61 35.27
C LEU A 314 20.88 26.53 34.56
N SER A 315 21.33 25.31 34.27
CA SER A 315 22.50 25.09 33.41
C SER A 315 22.22 25.44 31.95
N ASP A 316 23.29 25.46 31.16
CA ASP A 316 23.20 25.34 29.70
C ASP A 316 22.44 24.05 29.34
N PRO A 317 21.70 24.04 28.19
CA PRO A 317 20.91 22.88 27.81
C PRO A 317 21.78 21.79 27.20
N VAL A 318 21.46 20.54 27.53
CA VAL A 318 21.91 19.35 26.77
C VAL A 318 20.73 18.81 26.00
N GLN A 319 20.92 18.47 24.73
CA GLN A 319 19.84 18.04 23.86
C GLN A 319 20.19 16.78 23.07
N ALA A 320 19.18 15.94 22.86
CA ALA A 320 19.24 14.75 22.04
C ALA A 320 17.95 14.63 21.21
N GLU A 321 18.09 14.17 19.97
CA GLU A 321 16.98 13.98 19.04
C GLU A 321 16.53 12.51 19.03
N VAL A 322 15.22 12.28 18.94
CA VAL A 322 14.66 10.94 18.79
C VAL A 322 13.54 10.94 17.75
N GLN A 323 13.53 9.90 16.92
CA GLN A 323 12.39 9.54 16.08
C GLN A 323 11.60 8.46 16.83
N VAL A 324 10.37 8.76 17.23
CA VAL A 324 9.53 7.80 17.95
C VAL A 324 9.01 6.77 16.96
N SER A 325 9.51 5.53 17.02
CA SER A 325 8.97 4.39 16.26
C SER A 325 7.46 4.27 16.41
N ALA A 326 6.76 4.15 15.29
CA ALA A 326 5.33 3.84 15.22
C ALA A 326 5.10 2.42 14.69
N MET A 327 3.97 1.83 15.09
CA MET A 327 3.51 0.56 14.51
C MET A 327 2.58 0.85 13.33
N PRO A 328 2.72 0.16 12.18
CA PRO A 328 1.81 0.33 11.07
C PRO A 328 0.39 -0.08 11.46
N ALA A 329 -0.59 0.81 11.25
CA ALA A 329 -2.00 0.54 11.50
C ALA A 329 -2.64 -0.22 10.30
N PRO A 330 -3.54 -1.17 10.53
CA PRO A 330 -4.23 -1.87 9.44
C PRO A 330 -5.23 -0.95 8.73
N VAL A 331 -5.53 -1.27 7.47
CA VAL A 331 -6.60 -0.63 6.70
C VAL A 331 -7.77 -1.63 6.60
N ASP A 332 -8.83 -1.40 7.36
CA ASP A 332 -9.95 -2.34 7.45
C ASP A 332 -11.17 -1.94 6.62
N ASP A 333 -11.13 -0.75 6.01
CA ASP A 333 -12.25 -0.10 5.32
C ASP A 333 -12.00 0.10 3.82
N LEU A 334 -11.15 -0.75 3.24
CA LEU A 334 -10.95 -0.81 1.80
C LEU A 334 -12.28 -1.13 1.11
N SER A 335 -12.57 -0.37 0.06
CA SER A 335 -13.81 -0.44 -0.70
C SER A 335 -13.52 -0.49 -2.20
N LEU A 336 -14.40 -1.16 -2.94
CA LEU A 336 -14.33 -1.37 -4.39
C LEU A 336 -15.56 -0.75 -5.05
N SER A 337 -15.33 0.08 -6.06
CA SER A 337 -16.38 0.71 -6.86
C SER A 337 -16.17 0.32 -8.33
N PRO A 338 -16.95 -0.65 -8.86
CA PRO A 338 -16.86 -1.00 -10.28
C PRO A 338 -17.44 0.12 -11.16
N HIS A 339 -16.86 0.31 -12.35
CA HIS A 339 -17.48 1.07 -13.43
C HIS A 339 -18.62 0.29 -14.08
N ASP A 340 -19.43 0.95 -14.92
CA ASP A 340 -20.64 0.40 -15.54
C ASP A 340 -20.44 -0.94 -16.29
N ASP A 341 -19.26 -1.15 -16.89
CA ASP A 341 -18.92 -2.38 -17.62
C ASP A 341 -18.33 -3.50 -16.73
N GLY A 342 -18.06 -3.20 -15.46
CA GLY A 342 -17.41 -4.11 -14.50
C GLY A 342 -15.99 -4.54 -14.89
N ALA A 343 -15.42 -3.97 -15.95
CA ALA A 343 -14.07 -4.28 -16.43
C ALA A 343 -13.00 -3.44 -15.72
N VAL A 344 -13.41 -2.31 -15.15
CA VAL A 344 -12.56 -1.39 -14.40
C VAL A 344 -13.16 -1.13 -13.03
N LEU A 345 -12.30 -1.00 -12.02
CA LEU A 345 -12.68 -0.74 -10.64
C LEU A 345 -11.80 0.34 -10.01
N ASP A 346 -12.43 1.18 -9.21
CA ASP A 346 -11.77 2.12 -8.32
C ASP A 346 -11.70 1.53 -6.92
N LEU A 347 -10.60 1.82 -6.21
CA LEU A 347 -10.41 1.40 -4.82
C LEU A 347 -10.33 2.65 -3.95
N SER A 348 -10.95 2.61 -2.78
CA SER A 348 -10.79 3.68 -1.79
C SER A 348 -10.67 3.16 -0.35
N TRP A 349 -9.91 3.87 0.48
CA TRP A 349 -9.69 3.56 1.90
C TRP A 349 -9.34 4.80 2.73
N THR A 350 -9.36 4.69 4.05
CA THR A 350 -8.87 5.75 4.95
C THR A 350 -7.36 5.62 5.16
N SER A 351 -6.61 6.70 4.93
CA SER A 351 -5.16 6.69 5.14
C SER A 351 -4.82 6.47 6.63
N PRO A 352 -3.88 5.55 6.96
CA PRO A 352 -3.41 5.39 8.33
C PRO A 352 -2.64 6.64 8.78
N PRO A 353 -2.52 6.90 10.09
CA PRO A 353 -1.81 8.08 10.62
C PRO A 353 -0.34 8.15 10.21
N ALA A 354 0.29 7.00 9.98
CA ALA A 354 1.68 6.88 9.56
C ALA A 354 1.88 5.66 8.65
N GLY A 355 2.92 5.71 7.83
CA GLY A 355 3.28 4.67 6.87
C GLY A 355 2.63 4.85 5.51
N ARG A 356 3.09 4.05 4.54
CA ARG A 356 2.53 4.01 3.18
C ARG A 356 1.62 2.80 3.03
N VAL A 357 0.52 2.94 2.30
CA VAL A 357 -0.37 1.81 1.98
C VAL A 357 0.00 1.23 0.62
N LEU A 358 0.20 -0.08 0.59
CA LEU A 358 0.34 -0.89 -0.61
C LEU A 358 -0.93 -1.70 -0.82
N ILE A 359 -1.44 -1.78 -2.04
CA ILE A 359 -2.56 -2.67 -2.36
C ILE A 359 -2.05 -3.81 -3.23
N PHE A 360 -2.35 -5.04 -2.82
CA PHE A 360 -2.05 -6.24 -3.59
C PHE A 360 -3.32 -6.83 -4.17
N ARG A 361 -3.25 -7.30 -5.41
CA ARG A 361 -4.33 -7.99 -6.13
C ARG A 361 -3.89 -9.42 -6.45
N THR A 362 -4.53 -10.38 -5.80
CA THR A 362 -4.22 -11.82 -5.93
C THR A 362 -5.45 -12.62 -6.34
N GLN A 363 -5.23 -13.79 -6.96
CA GLN A 363 -6.32 -14.70 -7.34
C GLN A 363 -6.81 -15.52 -6.14
N ASP A 364 -5.88 -15.91 -5.27
CA ASP A 364 -6.15 -16.62 -4.03
C ASP A 364 -6.03 -15.69 -2.83
N LEU A 365 -6.72 -16.03 -1.74
CA LEU A 365 -6.62 -15.30 -0.49
C LEU A 365 -5.19 -15.47 0.07
N PRO A 366 -4.53 -14.39 0.54
CA PRO A 366 -3.23 -14.50 1.19
C PRO A 366 -3.26 -15.44 2.40
N GLU A 367 -2.14 -16.11 2.67
CA GLU A 367 -2.06 -17.11 3.77
C GLU A 367 -2.00 -16.45 5.16
N ALA A 368 -1.54 -15.20 5.23
CA ALA A 368 -1.44 -14.48 6.49
C ALA A 368 -2.82 -14.04 7.01
N ALA A 369 -3.00 -14.13 8.33
CA ALA A 369 -4.23 -13.69 8.97
C ALA A 369 -4.46 -12.18 8.79
N GLU A 370 -5.74 -11.77 8.77
CA GLU A 370 -6.12 -10.36 8.82
C GLU A 370 -5.46 -9.67 10.02
N SER A 371 -5.01 -8.43 9.85
CA SER A 371 -4.28 -7.71 10.89
C SER A 371 -2.95 -8.36 11.32
N ALA A 372 -2.40 -9.33 10.57
CA ALA A 372 -1.07 -9.85 10.87
C ALA A 372 -0.01 -8.73 10.74
N GLN A 373 0.93 -8.72 11.69
CA GLN A 373 2.13 -7.90 11.61
C GLN A 373 3.31 -8.77 11.21
N LEU A 374 4.01 -8.34 10.17
CA LEU A 374 5.10 -9.10 9.55
C LEU A 374 6.27 -8.15 9.26
N PRO A 375 7.52 -8.64 9.19
CA PRO A 375 8.56 -7.93 8.46
C PRO A 375 8.12 -7.68 7.00
N GLU A 376 8.46 -6.53 6.41
CA GLU A 376 8.11 -6.23 5.01
C GLU A 376 8.68 -7.30 4.05
N SER A 377 9.86 -7.86 4.36
CA SER A 377 10.47 -8.95 3.59
C SER A 377 9.71 -10.28 3.65
N ALA A 378 8.81 -10.47 4.62
CA ALA A 378 8.02 -11.69 4.76
C ALA A 378 6.69 -11.65 3.98
N LEU A 379 6.35 -10.52 3.33
CA LEU A 379 5.11 -10.39 2.55
C LEU A 379 5.03 -11.41 1.41
N GLU A 380 6.15 -11.73 0.77
CA GLU A 380 6.18 -12.71 -0.33
C GLU A 380 5.81 -14.12 0.14
N LEU A 381 6.25 -14.50 1.35
CA LEU A 381 5.91 -15.78 1.97
C LEU A 381 4.42 -15.86 2.33
N ALA A 382 3.76 -14.72 2.56
CA ALA A 382 2.33 -14.64 2.78
C ALA A 382 1.50 -14.63 1.47
N GLY A 383 2.14 -14.80 0.31
CA GLY A 383 1.49 -14.76 -1.01
C GLY A 383 1.37 -13.35 -1.61
N LEU A 384 1.89 -12.31 -0.94
CA LEU A 384 1.82 -10.91 -1.36
C LEU A 384 3.11 -10.51 -2.10
N ARG A 385 3.26 -11.01 -3.33
CA ARG A 385 4.47 -10.81 -4.14
C ARG A 385 4.51 -9.42 -4.79
N PRO A 386 5.70 -8.84 -5.06
CA PRO A 386 5.83 -7.56 -5.77
C PRO A 386 5.05 -7.49 -7.09
N ALA A 387 4.99 -8.60 -7.85
CA ALA A 387 4.25 -8.66 -9.11
C ALA A 387 2.72 -8.54 -8.94
N SER A 388 2.19 -8.85 -7.75
CA SER A 388 0.77 -8.71 -7.41
C SER A 388 0.41 -7.33 -6.86
N ARG A 389 1.41 -6.46 -6.62
CA ARG A 389 1.19 -5.10 -6.14
C ARG A 389 0.60 -4.22 -7.24
N LEU A 390 -0.43 -3.45 -6.90
CA LEU A 390 -0.97 -2.41 -7.75
C LEU A 390 -0.03 -1.19 -7.71
N ASN A 391 0.63 -0.92 -8.83
CA ASN A 391 1.53 0.22 -9.00
C ASN A 391 0.83 1.40 -9.70
N TYR A 392 -0.34 1.76 -9.18
CA TYR A 392 -1.16 2.87 -9.69
C TYR A 392 -0.93 4.11 -8.82
N PRO A 393 -1.08 5.33 -9.38
CA PRO A 393 -1.02 6.54 -8.58
C PRO A 393 -2.13 6.56 -7.53
N ILE A 394 -1.79 6.97 -6.31
CA ILE A 394 -2.74 7.19 -5.22
C ILE A 394 -3.05 8.68 -5.19
N SER A 395 -4.34 9.01 -5.18
CA SER A 395 -4.85 10.38 -5.08
C SER A 395 -5.74 10.52 -3.84
N GLU A 396 -5.89 11.73 -3.32
CA GLU A 396 -6.80 12.00 -2.21
C GLU A 396 -8.10 12.60 -2.73
N ARG A 397 -9.23 12.12 -2.21
CA ARG A 397 -10.57 12.60 -2.56
C ARG A 397 -11.42 12.72 -1.31
N ARG A 398 -12.21 13.79 -1.20
CA ARG A 398 -13.25 13.84 -0.17
C ARG A 398 -14.46 13.04 -0.63
N ASP A 399 -14.96 12.18 0.25
CA ASP A 399 -16.25 11.52 0.06
C ASP A 399 -17.43 12.48 0.28
N SER A 400 -18.66 11.98 0.11
CA SER A 400 -19.90 12.76 0.32
C SER A 400 -20.04 13.31 1.74
N ASP A 401 -19.40 12.66 2.72
CA ASP A 401 -19.44 13.02 4.13
C ASP A 401 -18.28 13.97 4.51
N GLY A 402 -17.50 14.39 3.51
CA GLY A 402 -16.37 15.31 3.66
C GLY A 402 -15.10 14.68 4.22
N ARG A 403 -15.07 13.34 4.44
CA ARG A 403 -13.88 12.63 4.90
C ARG A 403 -12.88 12.44 3.76
N LEU A 404 -11.61 12.63 4.07
CA LEU A 404 -10.52 12.44 3.11
C LEU A 404 -10.24 10.93 2.94
N ARG A 405 -10.30 10.46 1.70
CA ARG A 405 -10.08 9.07 1.31
C ARG A 405 -8.91 9.01 0.34
N SER A 406 -8.05 8.00 0.49
CA SER A 406 -7.11 7.62 -0.56
C SER A 406 -7.84 6.83 -1.64
N VAL A 407 -7.49 7.07 -2.90
CA VAL A 407 -8.14 6.48 -4.07
C VAL A 407 -7.10 6.01 -5.08
N ILE A 408 -7.27 4.78 -5.56
CA ILE A 408 -6.66 4.29 -6.80
C ILE A 408 -7.78 4.18 -7.83
N ALA A 409 -7.66 4.90 -8.94
CA ALA A 409 -8.63 4.88 -10.01
C ALA A 409 -8.18 3.96 -11.16
N GLY A 410 -9.16 3.40 -11.88
CA GLY A 410 -8.92 2.78 -13.18
C GLY A 410 -8.21 1.43 -13.14
N VAL A 411 -8.41 0.62 -12.10
CA VAL A 411 -7.77 -0.70 -12.01
C VAL A 411 -8.49 -1.67 -12.93
N PRO A 412 -7.83 -2.23 -13.97
CA PRO A 412 -8.46 -3.13 -14.90
C PRO A 412 -8.63 -4.51 -14.27
N TRP A 413 -9.73 -5.19 -14.55
CA TRP A 413 -9.97 -6.56 -14.14
C TRP A 413 -9.09 -7.53 -14.95
N PRO A 414 -8.37 -8.48 -14.31
CA PRO A 414 -7.61 -9.50 -15.02
C PRO A 414 -8.53 -10.44 -15.83
N SER A 415 -8.34 -10.53 -17.16
CA SER A 415 -9.27 -11.24 -18.07
C SER A 415 -9.53 -12.71 -17.69
N GLU A 416 -8.52 -13.39 -17.15
CA GLU A 416 -8.57 -14.82 -16.82
C GLU A 416 -9.15 -15.13 -15.43
N TRP A 417 -9.34 -14.10 -14.59
CA TRP A 417 -9.70 -14.31 -13.19
C TRP A 417 -11.20 -14.16 -12.99
N SER A 418 -11.85 -15.20 -12.50
CA SER A 418 -13.23 -15.11 -12.04
C SER A 418 -13.37 -14.45 -10.67
N ARG A 419 -12.32 -14.52 -9.85
CA ARG A 419 -12.27 -13.95 -8.50
C ARG A 419 -10.95 -13.24 -8.29
N ALA A 420 -11.00 -12.11 -7.60
CA ALA A 420 -9.82 -11.40 -7.14
C ALA A 420 -9.97 -10.99 -5.67
N TYR A 421 -8.86 -11.04 -4.95
CA TYR A 421 -8.71 -10.53 -3.61
C TYR A 421 -7.85 -9.28 -3.63
N PHE A 422 -8.28 -8.26 -2.91
CA PHE A 422 -7.54 -7.02 -2.73
C PHE A 422 -7.16 -6.88 -1.27
N THR A 423 -5.86 -6.84 -1.00
CA THR A 423 -5.32 -6.83 0.36
C THR A 423 -4.53 -5.54 0.56
N PRO A 424 -5.00 -4.63 1.43
CA PRO A 424 -4.23 -3.46 1.79
C PRO A 424 -3.16 -3.82 2.82
N VAL A 425 -1.98 -3.23 2.69
CA VAL A 425 -0.84 -3.44 3.59
C VAL A 425 -0.23 -2.09 3.92
N THR A 426 -0.23 -1.74 5.20
CA THR A 426 0.48 -0.54 5.68
C THR A 426 1.91 -0.90 5.99
N VAL A 427 2.85 -0.19 5.38
CA VAL A 427 4.30 -0.38 5.57
C VAL A 427 4.89 0.84 6.28
N LEU A 428 5.65 0.58 7.34
CA LEU A 428 6.34 1.58 8.15
C LEU A 428 7.60 0.96 8.77
N ASP A 429 8.76 1.60 8.62
CA ASP A 429 10.04 1.19 9.21
C ASP A 429 10.40 -0.30 9.01
N GLY A 430 10.21 -0.81 7.78
CA GLY A 430 10.49 -2.21 7.41
C GLY A 430 9.52 -3.23 8.03
N ARG A 431 8.46 -2.76 8.69
CA ARG A 431 7.34 -3.57 9.19
C ARG A 431 6.12 -3.35 8.31
N ALA A 432 5.34 -4.40 8.16
CA ALA A 432 4.10 -4.43 7.42
C ALA A 432 2.96 -4.87 8.33
N ARG A 433 1.79 -4.23 8.17
CA ARG A 433 0.54 -4.62 8.80
C ARG A 433 -0.49 -4.86 7.72
N LEU A 434 -1.01 -6.08 7.64
CA LEU A 434 -2.10 -6.40 6.74
C LEU A 434 -3.39 -5.76 7.25
N GLY A 435 -4.17 -5.18 6.36
CA GLY A 435 -5.55 -4.82 6.63
C GLY A 435 -6.51 -5.93 6.21
N LYS A 436 -7.80 -5.60 6.16
CA LYS A 436 -8.85 -6.53 5.76
C LYS A 436 -8.83 -6.80 4.26
N SER A 437 -8.67 -8.06 3.87
CA SER A 437 -8.79 -8.48 2.48
C SER A 437 -10.25 -8.44 2.04
N ILE A 438 -10.51 -7.85 0.86
CA ILE A 438 -11.83 -7.84 0.24
C ILE A 438 -11.81 -8.66 -1.05
N SER A 439 -12.85 -9.46 -1.27
CA SER A 439 -12.98 -10.26 -2.48
C SER A 439 -14.07 -9.69 -3.39
N THR A 440 -13.85 -9.79 -4.69
CA THR A 440 -14.88 -9.52 -5.69
C THR A 440 -14.84 -10.61 -6.77
N VAL A 441 -15.95 -10.77 -7.49
CA VAL A 441 -16.16 -11.82 -8.49
C VAL A 441 -16.67 -11.20 -9.76
N ARG A 442 -16.13 -11.65 -10.90
CA ARG A 442 -16.60 -11.33 -12.24
C ARG A 442 -16.91 -12.63 -12.96
N THR A 443 -18.10 -12.70 -13.54
CA THR A 443 -18.47 -13.84 -14.39
C THR A 443 -17.88 -13.67 -15.78
N GLY A 444 -17.47 -14.77 -16.40
CA GLY A 444 -17.20 -14.84 -17.83
C GLY A 444 -18.47 -14.67 -18.67
N SER A 445 -18.29 -14.54 -19.99
CA SER A 445 -19.40 -14.47 -20.94
C SER A 445 -19.91 -15.88 -21.29
N ILE A 446 -21.21 -15.98 -21.60
CA ILE A 446 -21.82 -17.21 -22.09
C ILE A 446 -21.55 -17.33 -23.60
N THR A 447 -20.93 -18.44 -24.01
CA THR A 447 -20.65 -18.77 -25.42
C THR A 447 -21.33 -20.07 -25.83
N ASP A 448 -21.28 -20.40 -27.13
CA ASP A 448 -21.77 -21.66 -27.69
C ASP A 448 -23.24 -21.99 -27.38
N VAL A 449 -24.07 -20.94 -27.32
CA VAL A 449 -25.49 -21.06 -27.01
C VAL A 449 -26.22 -21.75 -28.16
N GLN A 450 -26.90 -22.86 -27.86
CA GLN A 450 -27.69 -23.64 -28.81
C GLN A 450 -28.98 -24.11 -28.16
N LEU A 451 -30.09 -23.99 -28.89
CA LEU A 451 -31.38 -24.57 -28.51
C LEU A 451 -31.72 -25.69 -29.47
N THR A 452 -31.79 -26.91 -28.97
CA THR A 452 -32.18 -28.09 -29.75
C THR A 452 -33.60 -28.48 -29.41
N GLU A 453 -34.45 -28.58 -30.44
CA GLU A 453 -35.86 -28.95 -30.31
C GLU A 453 -36.12 -30.35 -30.87
N TYR A 454 -36.43 -31.28 -29.97
CA TYR A 454 -36.78 -32.68 -30.28
C TYR A 454 -38.28 -32.89 -30.19
N CYS A 455 -39.06 -32.24 -31.06
CA CYS A 455 -40.55 -32.28 -31.13
C CYS A 455 -41.24 -32.23 -29.75
N SER A 456 -41.23 -33.29 -28.97
CA SER A 456 -41.64 -33.37 -27.56
C SER A 456 -40.84 -32.59 -26.49
N LYS A 457 -39.59 -32.16 -26.74
CA LYS A 457 -38.75 -31.46 -25.73
C LYS A 457 -37.83 -30.41 -26.34
N GLN A 458 -37.46 -29.40 -25.55
CA GLN A 458 -36.45 -28.40 -25.90
C GLN A 458 -35.31 -28.39 -24.89
N VAL A 459 -34.08 -28.39 -25.39
CA VAL A 459 -32.86 -28.42 -24.57
C VAL A 459 -31.96 -27.26 -24.98
N LEU A 460 -31.67 -26.37 -24.03
CA LEU A 460 -30.75 -25.25 -24.18
C LEU A 460 -29.38 -25.64 -23.62
N THR A 461 -28.36 -25.53 -24.44
CA THR A 461 -26.95 -25.78 -24.08
C THR A 461 -26.10 -24.54 -24.36
N PHE A 462 -25.06 -24.36 -23.57
CA PHE A 462 -24.05 -23.30 -23.68
C PHE A 462 -22.77 -23.72 -22.95
N ALA A 463 -21.64 -23.08 -23.26
CA ALA A 463 -20.43 -23.23 -22.47
C ALA A 463 -20.63 -22.56 -21.10
N TRP A 464 -20.32 -23.28 -20.01
CA TRP A 464 -20.53 -22.72 -18.68
C TRP A 464 -19.58 -21.54 -18.42
N PRO A 465 -20.11 -20.35 -18.07
CA PRO A 465 -19.29 -19.16 -17.87
C PRO A 465 -18.44 -19.27 -16.60
N ALA A 466 -17.14 -18.98 -16.72
CA ALA A 466 -16.21 -19.03 -15.59
C ALA A 466 -16.68 -18.10 -14.45
N GLY A 467 -16.61 -18.57 -13.20
CA GLY A 467 -17.00 -17.77 -12.03
C GLY A 467 -18.50 -17.66 -11.77
N ALA A 468 -19.36 -18.17 -12.65
CA ALA A 468 -20.79 -18.19 -12.42
C ALA A 468 -21.19 -19.32 -11.48
N ALA A 469 -21.99 -18.98 -10.47
CA ALA A 469 -22.68 -19.93 -9.59
C ALA A 469 -23.95 -20.48 -10.25
N ALA A 470 -24.60 -19.65 -11.08
CA ALA A 470 -25.81 -20.02 -11.83
C ALA A 470 -25.90 -19.24 -13.15
N VAL A 471 -26.82 -19.64 -14.01
CA VAL A 471 -27.24 -18.87 -15.19
C VAL A 471 -28.74 -18.62 -15.10
N SER A 472 -29.14 -17.35 -15.17
CA SER A 472 -30.54 -16.96 -15.33
C SER A 472 -30.92 -16.93 -16.80
N ILE A 473 -32.03 -17.55 -17.16
CA ILE A 473 -32.58 -17.62 -18.51
C ILE A 473 -33.94 -16.91 -18.50
N TYR A 474 -33.99 -15.71 -19.05
CA TYR A 474 -35.19 -14.90 -19.16
C TYR A 474 -35.91 -15.20 -20.47
N LEU A 475 -37.24 -15.37 -20.40
CA LEU A 475 -38.10 -15.51 -21.57
C LEU A 475 -38.74 -14.14 -21.84
N ALA A 476 -38.47 -13.59 -23.02
CA ALA A 476 -38.99 -12.30 -23.45
C ALA A 476 -39.74 -12.42 -24.77
N PRO A 477 -40.63 -11.46 -25.10
CA PRO A 477 -41.22 -11.35 -26.41
C PRO A 477 -40.16 -11.40 -27.51
N LYS A 478 -40.56 -11.87 -28.68
CA LYS A 478 -39.64 -11.96 -29.82
C LYS A 478 -39.06 -10.58 -30.15
N ASP A 479 -37.76 -10.57 -30.44
CA ASP A 479 -36.98 -9.38 -30.77
C ASP A 479 -36.91 -8.33 -29.63
N TYR A 480 -37.16 -8.73 -28.37
CA TYR A 480 -37.01 -7.85 -27.21
C TYR A 480 -35.56 -7.47 -26.97
N ASP A 481 -35.31 -6.19 -26.67
CA ASP A 481 -33.98 -5.68 -26.35
C ASP A 481 -33.71 -5.83 -24.84
N PRO A 482 -32.74 -6.67 -24.42
CA PRO A 482 -32.42 -6.87 -23.02
C PRO A 482 -31.88 -5.60 -22.32
N GLN A 483 -31.42 -4.59 -23.07
CA GLN A 483 -30.97 -3.31 -22.50
C GLN A 483 -32.10 -2.50 -21.88
N LEU A 484 -33.36 -2.76 -22.28
CA LEU A 484 -34.55 -2.13 -21.69
C LEU A 484 -34.92 -2.71 -20.32
N GLY A 485 -34.17 -3.71 -19.85
CA GLY A 485 -34.36 -4.38 -18.57
C GLY A 485 -35.09 -5.71 -18.72
N LEU A 486 -34.60 -6.73 -18.02
CA LEU A 486 -35.22 -8.05 -18.01
C LEU A 486 -36.07 -8.20 -16.75
N SER A 487 -37.36 -8.43 -16.94
CA SER A 487 -38.31 -8.68 -15.85
C SER A 487 -39.29 -9.79 -16.24
N GLY A 488 -39.92 -10.41 -15.24
CA GLY A 488 -40.90 -11.48 -15.46
C GLY A 488 -40.30 -12.89 -15.35
N ARG A 489 -40.80 -13.79 -16.20
CA ARG A 489 -40.55 -15.22 -16.09
C ARG A 489 -39.11 -15.56 -16.47
N HIS A 490 -38.42 -16.25 -15.57
CA HIS A 490 -37.07 -16.74 -15.81
C HIS A 490 -36.82 -18.05 -15.09
N TYR A 491 -35.77 -18.74 -15.53
CA TYR A 491 -35.24 -19.94 -14.91
C TYR A 491 -33.85 -19.66 -14.39
N GLU A 492 -33.53 -20.13 -13.19
CA GLU A 492 -32.16 -20.13 -12.70
C GLU A 492 -31.65 -21.57 -12.73
N VAL A 493 -30.50 -21.76 -13.36
CA VAL A 493 -29.90 -23.09 -13.57
C VAL A 493 -28.56 -23.11 -12.86
N SER A 494 -28.36 -24.09 -11.99
CA SER A 494 -27.07 -24.34 -11.32
C SER A 494 -26.13 -25.13 -12.25
N PHE A 495 -24.82 -25.06 -11.99
CA PHE A 495 -23.85 -25.85 -12.75
C PHE A 495 -24.12 -27.36 -12.62
N GLU A 496 -24.47 -27.79 -11.41
CA GLU A 496 -24.74 -29.19 -11.10
C GLU A 496 -25.95 -29.71 -11.89
N ASP A 497 -27.06 -28.97 -11.90
CA ASP A 497 -28.25 -29.36 -12.67
C ASP A 497 -27.98 -29.32 -14.18
N TYR A 498 -27.30 -28.28 -14.65
CA TYR A 498 -26.94 -28.14 -16.05
C TYR A 498 -26.11 -29.33 -16.54
N HIS A 499 -25.07 -29.71 -15.78
CA HIS A 499 -24.22 -30.85 -16.10
C HIS A 499 -24.99 -32.18 -16.00
N LYS A 500 -25.81 -32.35 -14.97
CA LYS A 500 -26.59 -33.58 -14.73
C LYS A 500 -27.57 -33.87 -15.87
N PHE A 501 -28.24 -32.84 -16.39
CA PHE A 501 -29.27 -32.99 -17.42
C PHE A 501 -28.77 -32.73 -18.85
N GLY A 502 -27.47 -32.44 -19.00
CA GLY A 502 -26.83 -32.17 -20.30
C GLY A 502 -27.31 -30.89 -20.97
N GLY A 503 -27.71 -29.89 -20.18
CA GLY A 503 -28.40 -28.69 -20.65
C GLY A 503 -29.58 -28.30 -19.76
N HIS A 504 -30.14 -27.11 -19.99
CA HIS A 504 -31.42 -26.73 -19.42
C HIS A 504 -32.56 -27.28 -20.28
N GLN A 505 -33.40 -28.13 -19.69
CA GLN A 505 -34.59 -28.66 -20.34
C GLN A 505 -35.80 -27.81 -19.96
N PHE A 506 -36.44 -27.20 -20.96
CA PHE A 506 -37.64 -26.43 -20.70
C PHE A 506 -38.81 -27.37 -20.33
N PRO A 507 -39.59 -27.05 -19.30
CA PRO A 507 -40.86 -27.70 -19.07
C PRO A 507 -41.78 -27.63 -20.30
N LYS A 508 -42.77 -28.52 -20.38
CA LYS A 508 -43.68 -28.59 -21.52
C LYS A 508 -44.47 -27.28 -21.68
N ASN A 509 -44.64 -26.83 -22.93
CA ASN A 509 -45.38 -25.62 -23.33
C ASN A 509 -44.81 -24.30 -22.80
N GLU A 510 -43.54 -24.30 -22.40
CA GLU A 510 -42.88 -23.09 -21.89
C GLU A 510 -42.42 -22.13 -22.97
N LEU A 511 -41.93 -22.67 -24.07
CA LEU A 511 -41.53 -21.87 -25.22
C LEU A 511 -42.73 -21.68 -26.15
N PRO A 512 -43.14 -20.43 -26.46
CA PRO A 512 -44.31 -20.16 -27.29
C PRO A 512 -44.18 -20.73 -28.71
N PRO A 513 -45.25 -21.27 -29.31
CA PRO A 513 -45.24 -21.73 -30.71
C PRO A 513 -44.90 -20.63 -31.72
N GLY A 514 -45.17 -19.36 -31.38
CA GLY A 514 -44.81 -18.18 -32.18
C GLY A 514 -43.34 -17.75 -32.05
N GLY A 515 -42.57 -18.40 -31.18
CA GLY A 515 -41.19 -18.04 -30.86
C GLY A 515 -41.07 -17.00 -29.76
N CYS A 516 -39.85 -16.81 -29.25
CA CYS A 516 -39.52 -15.86 -28.20
C CYS A 516 -38.02 -15.52 -28.22
N SER A 517 -37.63 -14.50 -27.47
CA SER A 517 -36.22 -14.21 -27.18
C SER A 517 -35.84 -14.87 -25.86
N LEU A 518 -34.69 -15.56 -25.85
CA LEU A 518 -34.07 -16.08 -24.65
C LEU A 518 -32.86 -15.21 -24.31
N HIS A 519 -32.84 -14.65 -23.10
CA HIS A 519 -31.72 -13.85 -22.62
C HIS A 519 -31.07 -14.55 -21.44
N LEU A 520 -29.82 -14.95 -21.62
CA LEU A 520 -29.05 -15.68 -20.62
C LEU A 520 -28.10 -14.72 -19.92
N ALA A 521 -28.13 -14.71 -18.59
CA ALA A 521 -27.26 -13.89 -17.76
C ALA A 521 -26.53 -14.76 -16.73
N PRO A 522 -25.19 -14.79 -16.72
CA PRO A 522 -24.45 -15.48 -15.68
C PRO A 522 -24.58 -14.75 -14.35
N VAL A 523 -24.63 -15.51 -13.27
CA VAL A 523 -24.85 -15.00 -11.92
C VAL A 523 -23.74 -15.47 -11.00
N ALA A 524 -23.12 -14.53 -10.28
CA ALA A 524 -22.17 -14.78 -9.21
C ALA A 524 -22.64 -14.14 -7.90
N PHE A 525 -22.00 -14.54 -6.80
CA PHE A 525 -22.25 -13.95 -5.48
C PHE A 525 -20.94 -13.42 -4.88
N SER A 526 -20.97 -12.19 -4.38
CA SER A 526 -19.87 -11.58 -3.62
C SER A 526 -20.43 -10.87 -2.39
N ALA A 527 -19.91 -11.21 -1.20
CA ALA A 527 -20.37 -10.66 0.08
C ALA A 527 -21.91 -10.69 0.25
N GLY A 528 -22.56 -11.78 -0.17
CA GLY A 528 -24.02 -11.94 -0.12
C GLY A 528 -24.80 -11.13 -1.17
N ARG A 529 -24.13 -10.34 -2.02
CA ARG A 529 -24.76 -9.62 -3.13
C ARG A 529 -24.68 -10.44 -4.42
N ARG A 530 -25.79 -10.43 -5.17
CA ARG A 530 -25.91 -11.03 -6.49
C ARG A 530 -25.28 -10.11 -7.53
N ILE A 531 -24.37 -10.63 -8.33
CA ILE A 531 -23.71 -9.94 -9.44
C ILE A 531 -24.15 -10.63 -10.73
N GLN A 532 -24.75 -9.87 -11.63
CA GLN A 532 -25.15 -10.36 -12.95
C GLN A 532 -24.10 -9.93 -13.98
N GLY A 533 -23.67 -10.86 -14.82
CA GLY A 533 -22.73 -10.57 -15.91
C GLY A 533 -23.40 -10.22 -17.23
N ALA A 534 -22.58 -10.22 -18.28
CA ALA A 534 -23.00 -9.88 -19.64
C ALA A 534 -24.09 -10.82 -20.15
N ILE A 535 -25.12 -10.25 -20.78
CA ILE A 535 -26.27 -10.97 -21.30
C ILE A 535 -25.94 -11.50 -22.71
N THR A 536 -26.17 -12.79 -22.93
CA THR A 536 -26.13 -13.42 -24.26
C THR A 536 -27.55 -13.77 -24.69
N SER A 537 -27.92 -13.43 -25.92
CA SER A 537 -29.30 -13.61 -26.41
C SER A 537 -29.37 -14.64 -27.53
N LEU A 538 -30.45 -15.44 -27.55
CA LEU A 538 -30.78 -16.40 -28.59
C LEU A 538 -32.24 -16.20 -29.02
N GLN A 539 -32.49 -16.22 -30.33
CA GLN A 539 -33.86 -16.18 -30.86
C GLN A 539 -34.41 -17.58 -31.08
N TYR A 540 -35.49 -17.91 -30.37
CA TYR A 540 -36.27 -19.10 -30.63
C TYR A 540 -37.34 -18.79 -31.67
N VAL A 541 -37.30 -19.49 -32.80
CA VAL A 541 -38.19 -19.22 -33.94
C VAL A 541 -39.61 -19.76 -33.77
N GLY A 542 -39.84 -20.63 -32.79
CA GLY A 542 -41.13 -21.28 -32.57
C GLY A 542 -41.31 -22.56 -33.39
N LEU A 543 -42.06 -23.51 -32.82
CA LEU A 543 -42.55 -24.72 -33.50
C LEU A 543 -44.04 -24.88 -33.21
N LEU A 544 -44.86 -24.75 -34.26
CA LEU A 544 -46.28 -25.05 -34.20
C LEU A 544 -46.48 -26.57 -34.26
N ARG A 545 -47.03 -27.14 -33.20
CA ARG A 545 -47.39 -28.57 -33.16
C ARG A 545 -48.88 -28.76 -33.41
N LEU A 546 -49.19 -29.62 -34.37
CA LEU A 546 -50.54 -30.02 -34.73
C LEU A 546 -50.66 -31.54 -34.63
N TRP A 547 -51.81 -32.00 -34.15
CA TRP A 547 -52.21 -33.39 -34.16
C TRP A 547 -53.43 -33.52 -35.05
N TYR A 548 -53.51 -34.61 -35.81
CA TYR A 548 -54.73 -34.92 -36.53
C TYR A 548 -55.20 -36.34 -36.20
N SER A 549 -56.49 -36.57 -36.40
CA SER A 549 -57.08 -37.90 -36.33
C SER A 549 -57.77 -38.23 -37.64
N VAL A 550 -57.76 -39.50 -37.99
CA VAL A 550 -58.45 -40.03 -39.16
C VAL A 550 -59.43 -41.10 -38.70
N LYS A 551 -60.70 -40.95 -39.08
CA LYS A 551 -61.73 -41.96 -38.86
C LYS A 551 -62.30 -42.39 -40.21
N ILE A 552 -62.03 -43.64 -40.58
CA ILE A 552 -62.51 -44.22 -41.83
C ILE A 552 -63.92 -44.76 -41.62
N SER A 553 -64.89 -44.18 -42.32
CA SER A 553 -66.25 -44.71 -42.44
C SER A 553 -66.29 -45.82 -43.49
N ARG A 554 -67.27 -46.71 -43.36
CA ARG A 554 -67.37 -47.91 -44.20
C ARG A 554 -68.80 -48.15 -44.66
N ASP A 555 -68.94 -48.73 -45.83
CA ASP A 555 -70.22 -49.24 -46.30
C ASP A 555 -70.61 -50.55 -45.56
N PRO A 556 -71.85 -51.05 -45.71
CA PRO A 556 -72.27 -52.32 -45.11
C PRO A 556 -71.44 -53.54 -45.57
N ALA A 557 -70.73 -53.45 -46.69
CA ALA A 557 -69.84 -54.50 -47.21
C ALA A 557 -68.40 -54.41 -46.68
N GLY A 558 -68.14 -53.47 -45.76
CA GLY A 558 -66.87 -53.24 -45.09
C GLY A 558 -65.86 -52.40 -45.88
N ASN A 559 -66.24 -51.88 -47.05
CA ASN A 559 -65.35 -51.09 -47.89
C ASN A 559 -65.22 -49.65 -47.35
N PRO A 560 -64.02 -49.05 -47.39
CA PRO A 560 -63.84 -47.63 -47.07
C PRO A 560 -64.73 -46.72 -47.92
N LEU A 561 -65.44 -45.81 -47.27
CA LEU A 561 -66.33 -44.84 -47.90
C LEU A 561 -65.73 -43.43 -47.80
N THR A 562 -65.52 -42.93 -46.58
CA THR A 562 -64.91 -41.63 -46.34
C THR A 562 -63.85 -41.67 -45.25
N ALA A 563 -62.88 -40.76 -45.31
CA ALA A 563 -61.93 -40.49 -44.22
C ALA A 563 -62.28 -39.15 -43.56
N ALA A 564 -62.83 -39.20 -42.35
CA ALA A 564 -63.10 -38.00 -41.56
C ALA A 564 -61.83 -37.55 -40.83
N LEU A 565 -61.52 -36.27 -40.94
CA LEU A 565 -60.31 -35.62 -40.43
C LEU A 565 -60.71 -34.58 -39.38
N LEU A 566 -60.10 -34.67 -38.21
CA LEU A 566 -60.07 -33.60 -37.22
C LEU A 566 -58.63 -33.20 -36.96
N ILE A 567 -58.40 -31.92 -36.67
CA ILE A 567 -57.09 -31.39 -36.31
C ILE A 567 -57.18 -30.68 -34.95
N ARG A 568 -56.06 -30.65 -34.25
CA ARG A 568 -55.91 -29.98 -32.96
C ARG A 568 -54.54 -29.32 -32.90
N ALA A 569 -54.49 -28.10 -32.38
CA ALA A 569 -53.24 -27.40 -32.09
C ALA A 569 -52.76 -27.64 -30.64
N GLU A 570 -51.54 -27.25 -30.35
CA GLU A 570 -51.00 -27.29 -28.98
C GLU A 570 -51.68 -26.27 -28.06
N THR A 571 -52.02 -25.11 -28.63
CA THR A 571 -52.55 -23.93 -27.95
C THR A 571 -53.64 -23.27 -28.81
N ASP A 572 -54.42 -22.37 -28.22
CA ASP A 572 -55.51 -21.64 -28.91
C ASP A 572 -55.07 -20.32 -29.55
N ASP A 573 -53.85 -19.85 -29.29
CA ASP A 573 -53.28 -18.60 -29.79
C ASP A 573 -52.62 -18.74 -31.19
N VAL A 574 -52.98 -19.79 -31.93
CA VAL A 574 -52.42 -20.06 -33.25
C VAL A 574 -53.03 -19.13 -34.30
N ILE A 575 -52.18 -18.34 -34.94
CA ILE A 575 -52.58 -17.42 -36.01
C ILE A 575 -52.62 -18.16 -37.36
N GLY A 576 -53.84 -18.47 -37.81
CA GLY A 576 -54.13 -19.05 -39.12
C GLY A 576 -53.87 -20.56 -39.24
N SER A 577 -54.25 -21.13 -40.37
CA SER A 577 -54.03 -22.55 -40.71
C SER A 577 -53.14 -22.68 -41.94
N PRO A 578 -52.09 -23.53 -41.91
CA PRO A 578 -51.42 -23.91 -43.14
C PRO A 578 -52.38 -24.68 -44.05
N PRO A 579 -52.13 -24.70 -45.37
CA PRO A 579 -52.83 -25.62 -46.27
C PRO A 579 -52.43 -27.06 -45.99
N PHE A 580 -53.34 -27.98 -46.23
CA PHE A 580 -53.15 -29.41 -46.08
C PHE A 580 -53.60 -30.17 -47.33
N VAL A 581 -53.00 -31.33 -47.52
CA VAL A 581 -53.33 -32.29 -48.59
C VAL A 581 -53.43 -33.68 -47.96
N LEU A 582 -54.52 -34.39 -48.27
CA LEU A 582 -54.67 -35.80 -47.92
C LEU A 582 -54.19 -36.63 -49.11
N VAL A 583 -53.19 -37.49 -48.90
CA VAL A 583 -52.60 -38.32 -49.97
C VAL A 583 -52.95 -39.77 -49.75
N ASN A 584 -53.36 -40.48 -50.79
CA ASN A 584 -53.52 -41.92 -50.81
C ASN A 584 -52.36 -42.60 -51.56
N ASN A 585 -51.82 -43.66 -50.98
CA ASN A 585 -50.89 -44.56 -51.65
C ASN A 585 -51.35 -46.01 -51.44
N ALA A 586 -51.48 -46.75 -52.55
CA ALA A 586 -52.09 -48.07 -52.52
C ALA A 586 -51.16 -49.15 -51.93
N GLN A 587 -49.85 -48.92 -51.90
CA GLN A 587 -48.85 -49.92 -51.55
C GLN A 587 -48.21 -49.69 -50.18
N ARG A 588 -47.98 -48.44 -49.78
CA ARG A 588 -47.27 -48.07 -48.55
C ARG A 588 -47.84 -46.81 -47.91
N ILE A 589 -47.40 -46.49 -46.70
CA ILE A 589 -47.71 -45.19 -46.07
C ILE A 589 -47.05 -44.07 -46.89
N PRO A 590 -47.79 -43.03 -47.32
CA PRO A 590 -47.20 -41.88 -47.99
C PRO A 590 -46.09 -41.23 -47.15
N LEU A 591 -44.94 -40.93 -47.77
CA LEU A 591 -43.81 -40.26 -47.12
C LEU A 591 -43.71 -38.75 -47.42
N SER A 592 -44.37 -38.28 -48.47
CA SER A 592 -44.44 -36.86 -48.85
C SER A 592 -45.76 -36.53 -49.54
N ILE A 593 -46.01 -35.23 -49.77
CA ILE A 593 -47.14 -34.73 -50.56
C ILE A 593 -47.19 -35.28 -52.00
N THR A 594 -46.06 -35.76 -52.53
CA THR A 594 -45.94 -36.31 -53.90
C THR A 594 -45.87 -37.84 -53.92
N ASP A 595 -45.90 -38.52 -52.78
CA ASP A 595 -45.78 -39.98 -52.67
C ASP A 595 -47.15 -40.68 -52.75
N GLY A 596 -47.93 -40.36 -53.78
CA GLY A 596 -49.25 -40.92 -54.02
C GLY A 596 -50.20 -39.94 -54.71
N GLU A 597 -51.50 -40.25 -54.65
CA GLU A 597 -52.55 -39.46 -55.27
C GLU A 597 -53.25 -38.56 -54.25
N PRO A 598 -53.29 -37.23 -54.46
CA PRO A 598 -54.09 -36.32 -53.64
C PRO A 598 -55.58 -36.66 -53.72
N LEU A 599 -56.26 -36.67 -52.57
CA LEU A 599 -57.69 -36.95 -52.46
C LEU A 599 -58.52 -35.66 -52.43
N ASP A 600 -59.76 -35.75 -52.93
CA ASP A 600 -60.72 -34.66 -52.79
C ASP A 600 -61.26 -34.65 -51.37
N VAL A 601 -61.14 -33.50 -50.70
CA VAL A 601 -61.56 -33.30 -49.32
C VAL A 601 -62.49 -32.10 -49.24
N ALA A 602 -63.58 -32.21 -48.46
CA ALA A 602 -64.51 -31.12 -48.24
C ALA A 602 -64.84 -30.96 -46.74
N PRO A 603 -65.12 -29.73 -46.27
CA PRO A 603 -65.59 -29.51 -44.90
C PRO A 603 -67.03 -30.00 -44.73
N LEU A 604 -67.38 -30.46 -43.53
CA LEU A 604 -68.75 -30.73 -43.11
C LEU A 604 -69.35 -29.52 -42.37
N ASN A 605 -70.67 -29.34 -42.49
CA ASN A 605 -71.45 -28.45 -41.62
C ASN A 605 -71.85 -29.15 -40.32
N ASP A 606 -72.51 -28.44 -39.41
CA ASP A 606 -72.96 -28.96 -38.12
C ASP A 606 -73.99 -30.11 -38.25
N GLN A 607 -74.65 -30.21 -39.40
CA GLN A 607 -75.58 -31.27 -39.76
C GLN A 607 -74.89 -32.51 -40.36
N GLY A 608 -73.56 -32.47 -40.54
CA GLY A 608 -72.77 -33.56 -41.12
C GLY A 608 -72.82 -33.65 -42.66
N GLU A 609 -73.32 -32.61 -43.33
CA GLU A 609 -73.39 -32.51 -44.79
C GLU A 609 -72.20 -31.73 -45.36
N VAL A 610 -71.86 -31.98 -46.63
CA VAL A 610 -70.75 -31.31 -47.32
C VAL A 610 -71.04 -29.81 -47.46
N ALA A 611 -70.24 -28.98 -46.80
CA ALA A 611 -70.45 -27.53 -46.69
C ALA A 611 -69.81 -26.73 -47.84
N ALA A 612 -68.85 -27.29 -48.56
CA ALA A 612 -68.16 -26.61 -49.66
C ALA A 612 -67.72 -27.59 -50.76
N ARG A 613 -67.29 -27.05 -51.90
CA ARG A 613 -66.77 -27.86 -53.01
C ARG A 613 -65.52 -28.63 -52.57
N PRO A 614 -65.41 -29.95 -52.87
CA PRO A 614 -64.21 -30.71 -52.59
C PRO A 614 -62.98 -30.12 -53.28
N ALA A 615 -61.85 -30.14 -52.58
CA ALA A 615 -60.57 -29.66 -53.08
C ALA A 615 -59.43 -30.60 -52.64
N LYS A 616 -58.36 -30.65 -53.44
CA LYS A 616 -57.14 -31.42 -53.09
C LYS A 616 -56.30 -30.74 -52.01
N GLN A 617 -56.38 -29.41 -51.93
CA GLN A 617 -55.71 -28.57 -50.95
C GLN A 617 -56.76 -27.79 -50.16
N PHE A 618 -56.69 -27.84 -48.84
CA PHE A 618 -57.69 -27.22 -47.96
C PHE A 618 -57.06 -26.66 -46.68
N LYS A 619 -57.81 -25.84 -45.93
CA LYS A 619 -57.37 -25.20 -44.69
C LYS A 619 -58.46 -25.28 -43.65
N TRP A 620 -58.10 -25.49 -42.39
CA TRP A 620 -59.04 -25.27 -41.30
C TRP A 620 -59.25 -23.77 -41.10
N PRO A 621 -60.48 -23.29 -40.92
CA PRO A 621 -60.73 -21.88 -40.67
C PRO A 621 -60.15 -21.42 -39.33
N VAL A 622 -60.17 -22.30 -38.31
CA VAL A 622 -59.61 -22.06 -36.97
C VAL A 622 -58.96 -23.35 -36.46
N LEU A 623 -57.75 -23.22 -35.92
CA LEU A 623 -57.06 -24.29 -35.20
C LEU A 623 -57.26 -24.08 -33.69
N ARG A 624 -57.68 -25.13 -32.98
CA ARG A 624 -57.98 -25.07 -31.54
C ARG A 624 -57.27 -26.16 -30.77
N SER A 625 -57.01 -25.89 -29.50
CA SER A 625 -56.37 -26.82 -28.56
C SER A 625 -57.34 -27.89 -28.03
N ASP A 626 -58.64 -27.60 -28.01
CA ASP A 626 -59.70 -28.49 -27.53
C ASP A 626 -60.13 -29.58 -28.54
N GLY A 627 -59.66 -29.46 -29.79
CA GLY A 627 -59.97 -30.39 -30.87
C GLY A 627 -61.37 -30.22 -31.47
N THR A 628 -62.11 -29.16 -31.11
CA THR A 628 -63.44 -28.81 -31.67
C THR A 628 -63.35 -28.16 -33.05
N SER A 629 -62.39 -28.58 -33.87
CA SER A 629 -62.22 -28.07 -35.22
C SER A 629 -63.25 -28.64 -36.18
N GLN A 630 -63.59 -27.87 -37.22
CA GLN A 630 -64.44 -28.31 -38.32
C GLN A 630 -63.96 -29.67 -38.87
N VAL A 631 -64.89 -30.60 -39.08
CA VAL A 631 -64.57 -31.91 -39.65
C VAL A 631 -64.39 -31.77 -41.15
N PHE A 632 -63.30 -32.33 -41.68
CA PHE A 632 -63.10 -32.48 -43.12
C PHE A 632 -63.29 -33.93 -43.53
N VAL A 633 -63.86 -34.19 -44.69
CA VAL A 633 -64.13 -35.53 -45.18
C VAL A 633 -63.46 -35.75 -46.54
N GLY A 634 -62.59 -36.75 -46.63
CA GLY A 634 -61.95 -37.18 -47.87
C GLY A 634 -62.69 -38.36 -48.51
N ASP A 635 -62.87 -38.34 -49.83
CA ASP A 635 -63.44 -39.47 -50.58
C ASP A 635 -62.38 -40.56 -50.77
N VAL A 636 -62.63 -41.74 -50.17
CA VAL A 636 -61.76 -42.92 -50.26
C VAL A 636 -62.44 -44.10 -50.93
N ARG A 637 -63.59 -43.89 -51.60
CA ARG A 637 -64.30 -44.96 -52.31
C ARG A 637 -63.42 -45.59 -53.37
N GLY A 638 -63.36 -46.92 -53.36
CA GLY A 638 -62.54 -47.70 -54.29
C GLY A 638 -61.03 -47.54 -54.08
N ARG A 639 -60.59 -46.79 -53.06
CA ARG A 639 -59.16 -46.65 -52.71
C ARG A 639 -58.74 -47.77 -51.77
N GLN A 640 -57.46 -48.12 -51.83
CA GLN A 640 -56.82 -49.15 -50.99
C GLN A 640 -55.50 -48.61 -50.44
N GLY A 641 -54.86 -49.38 -49.56
CA GLY A 641 -53.55 -49.03 -48.99
C GLY A 641 -53.66 -48.07 -47.81
N TRP A 642 -53.10 -46.88 -47.93
CA TRP A 642 -52.90 -45.94 -46.83
C TRP A 642 -53.30 -44.52 -47.22
N VAL A 643 -53.72 -43.73 -46.23
CA VAL A 643 -53.92 -42.29 -46.34
C VAL A 643 -53.08 -41.56 -45.32
N ARG A 644 -52.52 -40.41 -45.66
CA ARG A 644 -51.78 -39.57 -44.70
C ARG A 644 -51.98 -38.10 -45.01
N LEU A 645 -52.11 -37.29 -43.95
CA LEU A 645 -52.26 -35.85 -44.07
C LEU A 645 -50.89 -35.20 -44.07
N PHE A 646 -50.70 -34.21 -44.94
CA PHE A 646 -49.50 -33.40 -44.99
C PHE A 646 -49.86 -31.92 -44.98
N ALA A 647 -49.00 -31.11 -44.38
CA ALA A 647 -49.05 -29.67 -44.55
C ALA A 647 -48.32 -29.27 -45.84
N ASP A 648 -49.00 -28.53 -46.71
CA ASP A 648 -48.52 -28.11 -48.02
C ASP A 648 -47.94 -26.69 -47.97
N VAL A 649 -46.94 -26.51 -47.13
CA VAL A 649 -46.30 -25.22 -46.94
C VAL A 649 -45.12 -25.14 -47.91
N GLY A 650 -45.36 -24.55 -49.08
CA GLY A 650 -44.38 -24.47 -50.19
C GLY A 650 -43.05 -23.74 -49.89
N ASP A 651 -42.86 -23.21 -48.68
CA ASP A 651 -41.59 -22.66 -48.20
C ASP A 651 -40.95 -23.61 -47.18
N PRO A 652 -39.79 -24.23 -47.50
CA PRO A 652 -39.08 -25.12 -46.59
C PRO A 652 -38.77 -24.50 -45.21
N LYS A 653 -38.50 -23.19 -45.13
CA LYS A 653 -38.21 -22.51 -43.86
C LYS A 653 -39.45 -22.40 -42.96
N ARG A 654 -40.64 -22.28 -43.56
CA ARG A 654 -41.90 -22.31 -42.81
C ARG A 654 -42.27 -23.73 -42.40
N LEU A 655 -41.97 -24.72 -43.25
CA LEU A 655 -42.19 -26.13 -42.92
C LEU A 655 -41.37 -26.58 -41.70
N GLN A 656 -40.15 -26.06 -41.53
CA GLN A 656 -39.32 -26.31 -40.34
C GLN A 656 -39.93 -25.80 -39.02
N ARG A 657 -40.94 -24.92 -39.08
CA ARG A 657 -41.66 -24.37 -37.92
C ARG A 657 -42.99 -25.05 -37.67
N LEU A 658 -43.25 -26.18 -38.34
CA LEU A 658 -44.48 -26.93 -38.23
C LEU A 658 -44.17 -28.41 -37.99
N ALA A 659 -44.71 -28.96 -36.92
CA ALA A 659 -44.74 -30.40 -36.67
C ALA A 659 -46.19 -30.89 -36.78
N LEU A 660 -46.47 -31.71 -37.79
CA LEU A 660 -47.74 -32.43 -37.90
C LEU A 660 -47.53 -33.86 -37.41
N LEU A 661 -48.17 -34.22 -36.31
CA LEU A 661 -48.03 -35.53 -35.67
C LEU A 661 -49.10 -36.48 -36.19
N ASP A 662 -48.66 -37.61 -36.73
CA ASP A 662 -49.53 -38.66 -37.23
C ASP A 662 -50.30 -39.36 -36.08
N PRO A 663 -51.55 -39.78 -36.32
CA PRO A 663 -52.25 -40.69 -35.41
C PRO A 663 -51.61 -42.08 -35.43
N PRO A 664 -52.05 -43.01 -34.56
CA PRO A 664 -51.62 -44.40 -34.63
C PRO A 664 -51.75 -44.95 -36.06
N VAL A 665 -50.72 -45.64 -36.54
CA VAL A 665 -50.59 -46.09 -37.93
C VAL A 665 -51.84 -46.81 -38.44
N ASP A 666 -52.48 -47.65 -37.63
CA ASP A 666 -53.69 -48.38 -38.06
C ASP A 666 -54.87 -47.48 -38.47
N ALA A 667 -54.97 -46.27 -37.91
CA ALA A 667 -56.00 -45.30 -38.29
C ALA A 667 -55.81 -44.75 -39.71
N LEU A 668 -54.60 -44.88 -40.26
CA LEU A 668 -54.24 -44.42 -41.61
C LEU A 668 -54.50 -45.47 -42.68
N ARG A 669 -54.88 -46.71 -42.31
CA ARG A 669 -54.96 -47.83 -43.24
C ARG A 669 -56.35 -47.99 -43.84
N LEU A 670 -56.44 -47.99 -45.16
CA LEU A 670 -57.63 -48.33 -45.93
C LEU A 670 -57.75 -49.85 -46.11
N THR A 671 -57.90 -50.59 -45.00
CA THR A 671 -58.24 -52.03 -45.06
C THR A 671 -59.71 -52.22 -45.38
N ARG A 672 -60.10 -53.37 -45.91
CA ARG A 672 -61.49 -53.86 -45.82
C ARG A 672 -61.61 -54.61 -44.49
N THR A 673 -62.62 -54.30 -43.69
CA THR A 673 -62.93 -55.10 -42.49
C THR A 673 -63.92 -56.18 -42.91
N SER A 674 -63.55 -57.46 -42.79
CA SER A 674 -64.50 -58.56 -42.82
C SER A 674 -65.33 -58.53 -41.54
N SER A 675 -66.64 -58.67 -41.65
CA SER A 675 -67.55 -58.90 -40.52
C SER A 675 -67.10 -60.08 -39.66
#